data_AF-A0A2L2WXH6-F1
#
_entry.id   AF-A0A2L2WXH6-F1
#
_cell.length_a   1.000
_cell.length_b   1.000
_cell.length_c   1.000
_cell.angle_alpha   90.00
_cell.angle_beta   90.00
_cell.angle_gamma   90.00
#
_symmetry.space_group_name_H-M   'P 1'
#
loop_
_entity.id
_entity.type
_entity.pdbx_description
1 polymer ?
#
loop_
_entity_poly.entity_id
_entity_poly.type
_entity_poly.pdbx_seq_one_letter_code
_entity_poly.pdbx_strand_id
1 'polypeptide(L)'
;MNYLSALLAGSALAVLCGTAVSAPAGGHSSPTPSFTDTLPSHVNNAESMYFPAVFNQDGGSCGSASRIGYMFTHEINAFRGADASLPENVYPTHFTWLLTNSNSGKEGMAMANGVPNSVVYGGATYSRLFGNQDCANPDFGWMQGYDKWYSAMFNRISHNSFAEKGVDTQEGREFVKRWLWNHNGDKDFKVGGIAGIGVASACKQGTIANDPEGHNAAAGVVGMKYVTRWGDGVDHALTIVGYDDRIAFDLDSNNVYGEWDKDERGAWIIVNSWGAGWANKGFIYCPYKYGFPVRRNEGGAWKPEFYHVRKNYRPLRTLKVLMEYSRRSELRLSIGASSDPNATEPDITFEMEHFKFAGDGTDRKANDGKEAPTPMLGKWADGAMHGEPMEFGYDLTDLSLGFDTRRPVKYFFIIESRPEAIGTGRVHTCSVIDYEFDRQGIEIPMNPRNGTTIENKGGKTILTTVVGGEPFFAPANLHLTASGTLAWNAPQRSWHQLKGYVVYCNGAACDTLSPNVLQYAPQQQQATYSVAAAYLHADSLLASARTAGVTPGKSTENKWPSALNLRHSGLIIPDVFRNHCEEATIEYWLRPRSWRSWNQSVGPGWGRFLIHANDDGSVTAGWDTDNRIDTRPGIIKTDVWTHFAITVAKDTLRLYVNGQQVDTLISKGRKGIGGFGNLPFGNSHQGALDGDLAEIRIWKKARTAKELQEMMHHRFEAAGIPESMLAYFKGHLEKSEGKEKWADATGAHHARFASFGRRTETFEPPVFSPLKAASVRIEAPAAALHAGQSFRLKAHASPSIASLRWDAPEAGIQGLALQSPEFIYEKEGDYQVRL
;
A
#
# COMPACT_ATOMS: atom_id res chain seq x y z
N MET A 1 -30.92 -43.85 -9.88
CA MET A 1 -30.25 -44.12 -11.17
C MET A 1 -30.91 -43.25 -12.23
N ASN A 2 -30.33 -42.26 -12.91
CA ASN A 2 -29.06 -41.55 -12.81
C ASN A 2 -29.38 -40.11 -13.27
N TYR A 3 -29.46 -39.17 -12.33
CA TYR A 3 -29.46 -37.73 -12.55
C TYR A 3 -28.57 -37.13 -11.45
N LEU A 4 -27.26 -37.35 -11.58
CA LEU A 4 -26.27 -36.87 -10.61
C LEU A 4 -24.95 -36.42 -11.26
N SER A 5 -24.93 -36.24 -12.58
CA SER A 5 -23.70 -35.97 -13.35
C SER A 5 -23.64 -34.56 -14.00
N ALA A 6 -24.52 -33.62 -13.62
CA ALA A 6 -24.55 -32.28 -14.22
C ALA A 6 -24.37 -31.11 -13.23
N LEU A 7 -24.12 -31.37 -11.94
CA LEU A 7 -24.04 -30.33 -10.89
C LEU A 7 -22.63 -30.06 -10.34
N LEU A 8 -21.58 -30.69 -10.89
CA LEU A 8 -20.20 -30.56 -10.40
C LEU A 8 -19.22 -29.91 -11.40
N ALA A 9 -19.71 -29.44 -12.56
CA ALA A 9 -18.87 -28.85 -13.62
C ALA A 9 -18.78 -27.30 -13.58
N GLY A 10 -19.38 -26.64 -12.58
CA GLY A 10 -19.51 -25.18 -12.53
C GLY A 10 -18.45 -24.41 -11.72
N SER A 11 -17.47 -25.09 -11.11
CA SER A 11 -16.56 -24.47 -10.13
C SER A 11 -15.10 -24.47 -10.59
N ALA A 12 -14.85 -24.16 -11.87
CA ALA A 12 -13.50 -23.80 -12.32
C ALA A 12 -13.25 -22.32 -11.97
N LEU A 13 -12.81 -22.09 -10.74
CA LEU A 13 -12.33 -20.79 -10.29
C LEU A 13 -11.06 -20.46 -11.10
N ALA A 14 -11.20 -19.63 -12.13
CA ALA A 14 -10.06 -18.96 -12.74
C ALA A 14 -9.46 -18.05 -11.67
N VAL A 15 -8.27 -18.39 -11.19
CA VAL A 15 -7.43 -17.51 -10.37
C VAL A 15 -7.04 -16.30 -11.23
N LEU A 16 -7.88 -15.26 -11.17
CA LEU A 16 -7.51 -13.93 -11.60
C LEU A 16 -6.53 -13.39 -10.56
N CYS A 17 -5.24 -13.36 -10.91
CA CYS A 17 -4.20 -12.64 -10.19
C CYS A 17 -4.56 -11.14 -10.10
N GLY A 18 -5.33 -10.78 -9.07
CA GLY A 18 -5.54 -9.40 -8.65
C GLY A 18 -4.25 -8.88 -8.03
N THR A 19 -3.59 -7.96 -8.73
CA THR A 19 -2.40 -7.28 -8.20
C THR A 19 -2.84 -6.32 -7.10
N ALA A 20 -2.64 -6.68 -5.83
CA ALA A 20 -2.83 -5.77 -4.70
C ALA A 20 -1.72 -4.69 -4.68
N VAL A 21 -2.11 -3.45 -4.38
CA VAL A 21 -1.25 -2.26 -4.37
C VAL A 21 -0.58 -2.17 -3.00
N SER A 22 0.75 -2.18 -2.96
CA SER A 22 1.56 -1.91 -1.76
C SER A 22 1.72 -0.40 -1.53
N ALA A 23 1.36 0.11 -0.36
CA ALA A 23 1.80 1.41 0.12
C ALA A 23 3.19 1.29 0.81
N PRO A 24 4.09 2.29 0.73
CA PRO A 24 5.48 2.13 1.13
C PRO A 24 5.67 2.24 2.65
N ALA A 25 6.29 1.19 3.23
CA ALA A 25 6.92 1.27 4.53
C ALA A 25 8.20 2.12 4.44
N GLY A 26 8.46 2.90 5.50
CA GLY A 26 9.67 3.72 5.63
C GLY A 26 10.94 2.90 5.40
N GLY A 27 11.88 3.51 4.67
CA GLY A 27 13.08 2.83 4.19
C GLY A 27 14.05 2.48 5.30
N HIS A 28 13.92 1.28 5.86
CA HIS A 28 15.09 0.52 6.24
C HIS A 28 15.62 -0.13 4.96
N SER A 29 16.82 0.30 4.54
CA SER A 29 17.59 -0.44 3.56
C SER A 29 17.79 -1.86 4.08
N SER A 30 17.06 -2.82 3.52
CA SER A 30 17.50 -4.21 3.55
C SER A 30 18.91 -4.21 2.94
N PRO A 31 19.96 -4.57 3.70
CA PRO A 31 21.27 -4.77 3.11
C PRO A 31 21.10 -5.83 2.03
N THR A 32 21.67 -5.61 0.84
CA THR A 32 21.95 -6.71 -0.08
C THR A 32 22.71 -7.75 0.75
N PRO A 33 22.18 -8.98 0.96
CA PRO A 33 22.86 -9.93 1.81
C PRO A 33 24.22 -10.23 1.20
N SER A 34 25.31 -9.91 1.90
CA SER A 34 26.57 -10.58 1.62
C SER A 34 26.35 -12.06 1.95
N PHE A 35 26.46 -12.94 0.97
CA PHE A 35 26.24 -14.37 1.12
C PHE A 35 27.37 -15.04 1.93
N THR A 36 27.46 -14.74 3.22
CA THR A 36 28.53 -15.24 4.10
C THR A 36 28.08 -16.35 5.06
N ASP A 37 26.77 -16.55 5.26
CA ASP A 37 26.25 -17.58 6.18
C ASP A 37 25.73 -18.82 5.44
N THR A 38 26.20 -19.99 5.89
CA THR A 38 25.75 -21.30 5.43
C THR A 38 24.38 -21.62 5.99
N LEU A 39 23.44 -22.04 5.14
CA LEU A 39 22.10 -22.47 5.55
C LEU A 39 22.20 -23.71 6.44
N PRO A 40 21.42 -23.81 7.54
CA PRO A 40 21.26 -25.07 8.26
C PRO A 40 20.78 -26.17 7.32
N SER A 41 21.21 -27.41 7.54
CA SER A 41 20.74 -28.55 6.74
C SER A 41 19.27 -28.91 7.01
N HIS A 42 18.64 -28.36 8.05
CA HIS A 42 17.26 -28.62 8.43
C HIS A 42 16.70 -27.46 9.26
N VAL A 43 15.46 -27.07 8.99
CA VAL A 43 14.68 -26.11 9.78
C VAL A 43 13.24 -26.59 9.84
N ASN A 44 12.63 -26.59 11.03
CA ASN A 44 11.21 -26.88 11.21
C ASN A 44 10.58 -25.87 12.18
N ASN A 45 9.91 -24.85 11.65
CA ASN A 45 9.30 -23.81 12.49
C ASN A 45 8.08 -24.32 13.27
N ALA A 46 7.52 -25.50 12.91
CA ALA A 46 6.43 -26.10 13.67
C ALA A 46 6.84 -26.63 15.05
N GLU A 47 8.14 -26.73 15.33
CA GLU A 47 8.68 -27.07 16.65
C GLU A 47 8.84 -25.85 17.57
N SER A 48 8.66 -24.64 17.02
CA SER A 48 8.75 -23.41 17.81
C SER A 48 7.46 -23.16 18.60
N MET A 49 7.57 -22.47 19.75
CA MET A 49 6.40 -22.04 20.53
C MET A 49 5.49 -21.05 19.81
N TYR A 50 5.94 -20.47 18.69
CA TYR A 50 5.20 -19.48 17.90
C TYR A 50 4.20 -20.13 16.94
N PHE A 51 4.38 -21.41 16.67
CA PHE A 51 3.54 -22.17 15.75
C PHE A 51 2.32 -22.76 16.48
N PRO A 52 1.10 -22.56 15.97
CA PRO A 52 -0.10 -23.09 16.62
C PRO A 52 -0.21 -24.61 16.46
N ALA A 53 -0.94 -25.26 17.36
CA ALA A 53 -1.20 -26.69 17.27
C ALA A 53 -1.89 -27.07 15.94
N VAL A 54 -1.55 -28.23 15.39
CA VAL A 54 -2.24 -28.78 14.21
C VAL A 54 -3.73 -28.96 14.52
N PHE A 55 -4.59 -28.39 13.68
CA PHE A 55 -6.04 -28.40 13.86
C PHE A 55 -6.77 -29.02 12.67
N ASN A 56 -8.04 -29.36 12.89
CA ASN A 56 -8.99 -29.69 11.83
C ASN A 56 -9.65 -28.40 11.36
N GLN A 57 -9.56 -28.10 10.08
CA GLN A 57 -10.38 -27.06 9.48
C GLN A 57 -11.84 -27.48 9.49
N ASP A 58 -12.72 -26.49 9.62
CA ASP A 58 -14.14 -26.66 9.37
C ASP A 58 -14.47 -26.20 7.95
N GLY A 59 -15.33 -26.96 7.26
CA GLY A 59 -15.77 -26.67 5.89
C GLY A 59 -14.63 -26.53 4.87
N GLY A 60 -14.87 -25.74 3.82
CA GLY A 60 -13.91 -25.41 2.76
C GLY A 60 -12.85 -24.36 3.14
N SER A 61 -12.60 -24.12 4.44
CA SER A 61 -11.80 -22.98 4.92
C SER A 61 -10.28 -23.11 4.73
N CYS A 62 -9.79 -24.01 3.87
CA CYS A 62 -8.37 -24.34 3.70
C CYS A 62 -7.48 -23.12 3.48
N GLY A 63 -7.93 -22.16 2.65
CA GLY A 63 -7.20 -20.92 2.44
C GLY A 63 -7.04 -20.10 3.73
N SER A 64 -8.10 -19.96 4.53
CA SER A 64 -8.03 -19.25 5.82
C SER A 64 -7.26 -20.06 6.87
N ALA A 65 -7.34 -21.40 6.83
CA ALA A 65 -6.55 -22.26 7.70
C ALA A 65 -5.04 -22.09 7.46
N SER A 66 -4.63 -22.12 6.19
CA SER A 66 -3.23 -21.90 5.79
C SER A 66 -2.77 -20.47 6.11
N ARG A 67 -3.52 -19.44 5.68
CA ARG A 67 -3.08 -18.04 5.74
C ARG A 67 -3.31 -17.36 7.08
N ILE A 68 -4.44 -17.61 7.73
CA ILE A 68 -4.77 -16.99 9.03
C ILE A 68 -4.41 -17.94 10.17
N GLY A 69 -4.90 -19.18 10.11
CA GLY A 69 -4.69 -20.17 11.16
C GLY A 69 -3.22 -20.44 11.41
N TYR A 70 -2.43 -20.74 10.37
CA TYR A 70 -0.99 -21.00 10.49
C TYR A 70 -0.12 -19.76 10.25
N MET A 71 -0.12 -19.18 9.03
CA MET A 71 0.85 -18.14 8.67
C MET A 71 0.72 -16.89 9.55
N PHE A 72 -0.46 -16.27 9.59
CA PHE A 72 -0.67 -15.05 10.37
C PHE A 72 -0.41 -15.24 11.86
N THR A 73 -0.88 -16.36 12.44
CA THR A 73 -0.60 -16.74 13.83
C THR A 73 0.90 -16.84 14.10
N HIS A 74 1.62 -17.63 13.29
CA HIS A 74 3.07 -17.80 13.44
C HIS A 74 3.82 -16.49 13.31
N GLU A 75 3.53 -15.70 12.27
CA GLU A 75 4.24 -14.46 11.99
C GLU A 75 4.03 -13.42 13.11
N ILE A 76 2.79 -13.24 13.60
CA ILE A 76 2.53 -12.32 14.70
C ILE A 76 3.23 -12.79 15.99
N ASN A 77 3.16 -14.08 16.29
CA ASN A 77 3.73 -14.63 17.51
C ASN A 77 5.27 -14.58 17.47
N ALA A 78 5.88 -14.87 16.33
CA ALA A 78 7.32 -14.78 16.12
C ALA A 78 7.82 -13.33 16.20
N PHE A 79 7.04 -12.34 15.79
CA PHE A 79 7.37 -10.93 16.00
C PHE A 79 7.24 -10.51 17.47
N ARG A 80 6.13 -10.89 18.13
CA ARG A 80 5.83 -10.48 19.51
C ARG A 80 6.55 -11.29 20.59
N GLY A 81 7.10 -12.45 20.25
CA GLY A 81 7.62 -13.39 21.23
C GLY A 81 6.52 -14.10 22.03
N ALA A 82 5.35 -14.37 21.41
CA ALA A 82 4.16 -14.89 22.09
C ALA A 82 3.98 -16.41 21.92
N ASP A 83 3.41 -17.07 22.93
CA ASP A 83 3.19 -18.52 22.93
C ASP A 83 1.87 -18.89 22.23
N ALA A 84 1.96 -19.60 21.10
CA ALA A 84 0.82 -20.01 20.28
C ALA A 84 0.03 -21.21 20.86
N SER A 85 0.46 -21.78 21.98
CA SER A 85 -0.36 -22.74 22.74
C SER A 85 -1.51 -22.04 23.49
N LEU A 86 -1.40 -20.72 23.69
CA LEU A 86 -2.41 -19.91 24.38
C LEU A 86 -3.46 -19.39 23.38
N PRO A 87 -4.77 -19.56 23.64
CA PRO A 87 -5.84 -19.13 22.73
C PRO A 87 -5.80 -17.64 22.34
N GLU A 88 -5.37 -16.76 23.23
CA GLU A 88 -5.23 -15.31 22.98
C GLU A 88 -4.18 -14.97 21.92
N ASN A 89 -3.30 -15.91 21.59
CA ASN A 89 -2.27 -15.81 20.57
C ASN A 89 -2.59 -16.65 19.32
N VAL A 90 -3.81 -17.18 19.20
CA VAL A 90 -4.29 -17.92 18.02
C VAL A 90 -5.36 -17.10 17.31
N TYR A 91 -5.34 -17.11 15.98
CA TYR A 91 -6.24 -16.30 15.17
C TYR A 91 -7.26 -17.14 14.38
N PRO A 92 -8.54 -16.74 14.36
CA PRO A 92 -9.63 -17.53 13.83
C PRO A 92 -9.65 -17.58 12.31
N THR A 93 -9.87 -18.77 11.76
CA THR A 93 -10.01 -18.94 10.31
C THR A 93 -11.33 -18.37 9.77
N HIS A 94 -12.43 -18.46 10.53
CA HIS A 94 -13.76 -18.14 10.01
C HIS A 94 -14.07 -16.65 9.95
N PHE A 95 -13.34 -15.82 10.71
CA PHE A 95 -13.50 -14.37 10.63
C PHE A 95 -13.22 -13.84 9.21
N THR A 96 -12.24 -14.40 8.51
CA THR A 96 -11.95 -14.05 7.11
C THR A 96 -12.60 -14.99 6.09
N TRP A 97 -12.81 -16.26 6.44
CA TRP A 97 -13.40 -17.23 5.50
C TRP A 97 -14.83 -16.90 5.11
N LEU A 98 -15.65 -16.41 6.05
CA LEU A 98 -17.06 -16.11 5.81
C LEU A 98 -17.27 -15.05 4.71
N LEU A 99 -16.25 -14.22 4.43
CA LEU A 99 -16.29 -13.19 3.37
C LEU A 99 -15.68 -13.64 2.04
N THR A 100 -15.36 -14.93 1.88
CA THR A 100 -14.73 -15.45 0.65
C THR A 100 -15.57 -15.18 -0.60
N ASN A 101 -16.91 -15.18 -0.48
CA ASN A 101 -17.83 -14.88 -1.59
C ASN A 101 -18.18 -13.38 -1.70
N SER A 102 -17.54 -12.51 -0.91
CA SER A 102 -17.91 -11.09 -0.76
C SER A 102 -16.84 -10.13 -1.31
N ASN A 103 -16.16 -10.52 -2.40
CA ASN A 103 -15.13 -9.73 -3.10
C ASN A 103 -13.94 -9.27 -2.22
N SER A 104 -13.63 -9.99 -1.14
CA SER A 104 -12.50 -9.70 -0.26
C SER A 104 -11.57 -10.89 -0.07
N GLY A 105 -10.27 -10.63 -0.16
CA GLY A 105 -9.21 -11.59 0.14
C GLY A 105 -8.92 -11.70 1.64
N LYS A 106 -8.25 -12.77 2.05
CA LYS A 106 -7.92 -13.01 3.47
C LYS A 106 -6.86 -12.02 3.94
N GLU A 107 -5.89 -11.77 3.07
CA GLU A 107 -4.87 -10.74 3.17
C GLU A 107 -5.50 -9.34 3.17
N GLY A 108 -6.50 -9.09 2.31
CA GLY A 108 -7.24 -7.82 2.28
C GLY A 108 -7.89 -7.51 3.63
N MET A 109 -8.61 -8.49 4.19
CA MET A 109 -9.21 -8.39 5.52
C MET A 109 -8.17 -8.20 6.64
N ALA A 110 -7.10 -8.99 6.65
CA ALA A 110 -6.03 -8.88 7.63
C ALA A 110 -5.26 -7.55 7.51
N MET A 111 -5.21 -6.96 6.31
CA MET A 111 -4.64 -5.64 6.08
C MET A 111 -5.58 -4.53 6.49
N ALA A 112 -6.87 -4.57 6.15
CA ALA A 112 -7.79 -3.45 6.30
C ALA A 112 -8.45 -3.38 7.69
N ASN A 113 -9.02 -4.50 8.14
CA ASN A 113 -9.73 -4.60 9.42
C ASN A 113 -8.82 -5.09 10.55
N GLY A 114 -7.88 -5.99 10.21
CA GLY A 114 -7.20 -6.83 11.18
C GLY A 114 -8.03 -8.04 11.61
N VAL A 115 -7.47 -8.88 12.47
CA VAL A 115 -8.10 -10.16 12.88
C VAL A 115 -8.19 -10.23 14.41
N PRO A 116 -9.38 -10.47 14.99
CA PRO A 116 -9.51 -10.68 16.44
C PRO A 116 -8.78 -11.97 16.84
N ASN A 117 -8.31 -12.10 18.08
CA ASN A 117 -7.83 -13.40 18.54
C ASN A 117 -8.98 -14.37 18.83
N SER A 118 -8.66 -15.65 19.03
CA SER A 118 -9.66 -16.70 19.19
C SER A 118 -10.53 -16.53 20.44
N VAL A 119 -10.01 -15.90 21.51
CA VAL A 119 -10.77 -15.60 22.73
C VAL A 119 -11.84 -14.55 22.45
N VAL A 120 -11.46 -13.44 21.81
CA VAL A 120 -12.35 -12.34 21.44
C VAL A 120 -13.43 -12.80 20.44
N TYR A 121 -13.02 -13.60 19.44
CA TYR A 121 -13.93 -14.11 18.43
C TYR A 121 -14.84 -15.22 18.96
N GLY A 122 -14.39 -16.01 19.94
CA GLY A 122 -15.14 -17.12 20.54
C GLY A 122 -14.75 -18.52 20.04
N GLY A 123 -13.64 -18.65 19.30
CA GLY A 123 -13.09 -19.92 18.82
C GLY A 123 -11.95 -19.73 17.82
N ALA A 124 -11.14 -20.79 17.60
CA ALA A 124 -9.97 -20.76 16.70
C ALA A 124 -10.31 -21.11 15.24
N THR A 125 -11.45 -21.75 15.00
CA THR A 125 -12.03 -21.90 13.66
C THR A 125 -13.30 -21.05 13.59
N TYR A 126 -14.44 -21.65 13.89
CA TYR A 126 -15.72 -20.97 14.04
C TYR A 126 -15.88 -20.38 15.44
N SER A 127 -16.79 -19.41 15.56
CA SER A 127 -17.15 -18.83 16.86
C SER A 127 -18.23 -19.66 17.53
N ARG A 128 -18.07 -19.95 18.82
CA ARG A 128 -19.15 -20.57 19.63
C ARG A 128 -20.35 -19.63 19.84
N LEU A 129 -20.18 -18.32 19.61
CA LEU A 129 -21.24 -17.33 19.71
C LEU A 129 -21.98 -17.21 18.38
N PHE A 130 -21.23 -17.05 17.28
CA PHE A 130 -21.84 -16.76 15.98
C PHE A 130 -22.21 -18.01 15.20
N GLY A 131 -21.60 -19.16 15.47
CA GLY A 131 -21.93 -20.46 14.88
C GLY A 131 -20.91 -20.97 13.86
N ASN A 132 -21.10 -22.22 13.43
CA ASN A 132 -20.28 -22.91 12.43
C ASN A 132 -20.98 -22.87 11.06
N GLN A 133 -21.00 -21.69 10.44
CA GLN A 133 -21.63 -21.52 9.12
C GLN A 133 -20.63 -21.59 7.97
N ASP A 134 -21.10 -22.10 6.85
CA ASP A 134 -20.39 -22.06 5.57
C ASP A 134 -20.41 -20.65 4.98
N CYS A 135 -19.33 -20.24 4.28
CA CYS A 135 -19.31 -18.98 3.55
C CYS A 135 -20.36 -18.93 2.42
N ALA A 136 -20.92 -20.08 2.02
CA ALA A 136 -22.05 -20.18 1.11
C ALA A 136 -23.43 -19.92 1.75
N ASN A 137 -23.50 -19.87 3.08
CA ASN A 137 -24.76 -19.70 3.81
C ASN A 137 -25.18 -18.22 3.76
N PRO A 138 -26.40 -17.88 3.30
CA PRO A 138 -26.82 -16.48 3.23
C PRO A 138 -26.88 -15.78 4.60
N ASP A 139 -27.07 -16.53 5.69
CA ASP A 139 -27.42 -15.97 6.98
C ASP A 139 -26.31 -16.07 8.03
N PHE A 140 -25.03 -16.25 7.66
CA PHE A 140 -23.97 -16.41 8.67
C PHE A 140 -23.81 -15.22 9.61
N GLY A 141 -23.44 -15.49 10.86
CA GLY A 141 -23.34 -14.49 11.91
C GLY A 141 -22.13 -13.56 11.78
N TRP A 142 -22.30 -12.27 12.10
CA TRP A 142 -21.21 -11.29 12.21
C TRP A 142 -20.90 -10.91 13.67
N MET A 143 -19.66 -10.46 13.90
CA MET A 143 -19.17 -10.10 15.22
C MET A 143 -19.76 -8.77 15.72
N GLN A 144 -20.32 -8.80 16.94
CA GLN A 144 -20.91 -7.66 17.65
C GLN A 144 -19.93 -7.05 18.68
N GLY A 145 -19.87 -5.72 18.75
CA GLY A 145 -19.26 -4.93 19.84
C GLY A 145 -17.97 -4.22 19.44
N TYR A 146 -17.90 -2.90 19.63
CA TYR A 146 -16.78 -2.05 19.20
C TYR A 146 -15.42 -2.54 19.72
N ASP A 147 -15.31 -2.90 21.00
CA ASP A 147 -14.04 -3.30 21.62
C ASP A 147 -13.42 -4.54 20.96
N LYS A 148 -14.26 -5.46 20.46
CA LYS A 148 -13.79 -6.64 19.73
C LYS A 148 -13.17 -6.25 18.40
N TRP A 149 -13.83 -5.36 17.65
CA TRP A 149 -13.30 -4.81 16.40
C TRP A 149 -12.03 -3.99 16.65
N TYR A 150 -12.01 -3.15 17.69
CA TYR A 150 -10.84 -2.37 18.07
C TYR A 150 -9.64 -3.27 18.40
N SER A 151 -9.86 -4.37 19.13
CA SER A 151 -8.80 -5.34 19.42
C SER A 151 -8.24 -6.02 18.16
N ALA A 152 -9.08 -6.24 17.14
CA ALA A 152 -8.66 -6.83 15.87
C ALA A 152 -7.71 -5.90 15.10
N MET A 153 -7.89 -4.59 15.18
CA MET A 153 -7.08 -3.59 14.47
C MET A 153 -5.59 -3.61 14.88
N PHE A 154 -5.26 -4.14 16.07
CA PHE A 154 -3.87 -4.32 16.50
C PHE A 154 -3.18 -5.51 15.84
N ASN A 155 -3.94 -6.42 15.22
CA ASN A 155 -3.43 -7.64 14.59
C ASN A 155 -3.62 -7.49 13.08
N ARG A 156 -2.61 -6.93 12.41
CA ARG A 156 -2.65 -6.65 10.97
C ARG A 156 -1.38 -7.12 10.28
N ILE A 157 -1.51 -7.49 9.01
CA ILE A 157 -0.37 -7.52 8.10
C ILE A 157 -0.26 -6.17 7.39
N SER A 158 0.97 -5.79 7.04
CA SER A 158 1.23 -4.61 6.20
C SER A 158 0.97 -4.92 4.72
N HIS A 159 1.37 -6.12 4.28
CA HIS A 159 1.18 -6.66 2.93
C HIS A 159 1.49 -8.16 2.91
N ASN A 160 1.18 -8.81 1.79
CA ASN A 160 1.72 -10.11 1.41
C ASN A 160 2.71 -9.97 0.25
N SER A 161 3.61 -10.95 0.09
CA SER A 161 4.53 -11.05 -1.04
C SER A 161 4.64 -12.49 -1.54
N PHE A 162 5.27 -12.68 -2.69
CA PHE A 162 5.50 -14.00 -3.29
C PHE A 162 6.97 -14.17 -3.66
N ALA A 163 7.44 -15.41 -3.73
CA ALA A 163 8.77 -15.69 -4.24
C ALA A 163 8.86 -15.28 -5.72
N GLU A 164 9.92 -14.55 -6.09
CA GLU A 164 10.10 -14.05 -7.46
C GLU A 164 10.28 -15.22 -8.45
N LYS A 165 11.11 -16.20 -8.06
CA LYS A 165 11.39 -17.43 -8.80
C LYS A 165 10.71 -18.63 -8.16
N GLY A 166 10.40 -19.62 -9.00
CA GLY A 166 9.82 -20.88 -8.54
C GLY A 166 10.83 -21.72 -7.75
N VAL A 167 10.30 -22.57 -6.88
CA VAL A 167 11.08 -23.54 -6.08
C VAL A 167 11.69 -24.69 -6.89
N ASP A 168 11.43 -24.75 -8.19
CA ASP A 168 12.15 -25.60 -9.14
C ASP A 168 13.59 -25.09 -9.39
N THR A 169 13.81 -23.79 -9.25
CA THR A 169 15.13 -23.16 -9.39
C THR A 169 15.92 -23.16 -8.07
N GLN A 170 17.25 -23.25 -8.16
CA GLN A 170 18.13 -23.15 -6.97
C GLN A 170 17.91 -21.83 -6.21
N GLU A 171 17.85 -20.72 -6.93
CA GLU A 171 17.67 -19.39 -6.32
C GLU A 171 16.32 -19.25 -5.62
N GLY A 172 15.23 -19.75 -6.23
CA GLY A 172 13.92 -19.77 -5.58
C GLY A 172 13.90 -20.65 -4.33
N ARG A 173 14.55 -21.82 -4.36
CA ARG A 173 14.70 -22.69 -3.17
C ARG A 173 15.48 -22.00 -2.06
N GLU A 174 16.63 -21.43 -2.37
CA GLU A 174 17.48 -20.75 -1.40
C GLU A 174 16.77 -19.55 -0.76
N PHE A 175 16.02 -18.78 -1.55
CA PHE A 175 15.21 -17.68 -1.03
C PHE A 175 14.18 -18.17 0.00
N VAL A 176 13.38 -19.19 -0.34
CA VAL A 176 12.38 -19.76 0.58
C VAL A 176 13.05 -20.35 1.82
N LYS A 177 14.18 -21.05 1.68
CA LYS A 177 14.93 -21.60 2.82
C LYS A 177 15.45 -20.52 3.76
N ARG A 178 15.92 -19.38 3.24
CA ARG A 178 16.36 -18.23 4.06
C ARG A 178 15.18 -17.59 4.80
N TRP A 179 14.02 -17.46 4.14
CA TRP A 179 12.80 -17.03 4.82
C TRP A 179 12.45 -17.95 6.00
N LEU A 180 12.40 -19.27 5.74
CA LEU A 180 12.10 -20.28 6.75
C LEU A 180 13.13 -20.31 7.89
N TRP A 181 14.41 -20.05 7.61
CA TRP A 181 15.47 -20.10 8.61
C TRP A 181 15.51 -18.86 9.51
N ASN A 182 15.59 -17.68 8.93
CA ASN A 182 15.88 -16.45 9.67
C ASN A 182 15.14 -15.22 9.15
N HIS A 183 13.97 -15.43 8.53
CA HIS A 183 13.14 -14.35 7.99
C HIS A 183 13.93 -13.48 6.99
N ASN A 184 14.80 -14.15 6.21
CA ASN A 184 15.72 -13.51 5.28
C ASN A 184 16.62 -12.41 5.91
N GLY A 185 16.97 -12.58 7.18
CA GLY A 185 17.86 -11.69 7.94
C GLY A 185 17.15 -10.61 8.77
N ASP A 186 15.82 -10.60 8.83
CA ASP A 186 15.06 -9.67 9.68
C ASP A 186 15.19 -10.06 11.17
N LYS A 187 15.93 -9.25 11.93
CA LYS A 187 16.26 -9.51 13.34
C LYS A 187 15.13 -9.17 14.32
N ASP A 188 14.02 -8.58 13.85
CA ASP A 188 12.89 -8.28 14.73
C ASP A 188 12.12 -9.57 15.10
N PHE A 189 12.19 -10.59 14.25
CA PHE A 189 11.52 -11.88 14.47
C PHE A 189 12.39 -12.84 15.30
N LYS A 190 11.74 -13.62 16.16
CA LYS A 190 12.42 -14.59 17.04
C LYS A 190 12.83 -15.88 16.33
N VAL A 191 12.18 -16.20 15.21
CA VAL A 191 12.42 -17.37 14.35
C VAL A 191 12.17 -17.00 12.90
N GLY A 192 12.53 -17.88 11.95
CA GLY A 192 12.14 -17.70 10.56
C GLY A 192 10.63 -17.82 10.33
N GLY A 193 10.20 -17.37 9.16
CA GLY A 193 8.78 -17.33 8.81
C GLY A 193 8.26 -18.65 8.26
N ILE A 194 7.00 -18.66 7.82
CA ILE A 194 6.39 -19.80 7.10
C ILE A 194 5.71 -19.32 5.81
N ALA A 195 5.37 -20.23 4.90
CA ALA A 195 4.94 -19.86 3.55
C ALA A 195 3.71 -20.63 3.05
N GLY A 196 2.76 -19.91 2.45
CA GLY A 196 1.52 -20.48 1.93
C GLY A 196 1.68 -21.01 0.51
N ILE A 197 1.03 -22.14 0.22
CA ILE A 197 0.99 -22.77 -1.10
C ILE A 197 -0.43 -23.25 -1.44
N GLY A 198 -0.69 -23.45 -2.73
CA GLY A 198 -1.89 -24.11 -3.25
C GLY A 198 -1.52 -25.45 -3.87
N VAL A 199 -2.32 -26.48 -3.62
CA VAL A 199 -2.05 -27.85 -4.07
C VAL A 199 -3.32 -28.59 -4.48
N ALA A 200 -3.15 -29.67 -5.22
CA ALA A 200 -4.16 -30.70 -5.41
C ALA A 200 -4.16 -31.68 -4.22
N SER A 201 -5.24 -31.67 -3.45
CA SER A 201 -5.44 -32.38 -2.18
C SER A 201 -5.30 -33.90 -2.29
N ALA A 202 -5.70 -34.47 -3.43
CA ALA A 202 -5.65 -35.90 -3.76
C ALA A 202 -4.22 -36.38 -4.07
N CYS A 203 -3.27 -36.12 -3.17
CA CYS A 203 -1.89 -36.55 -3.30
C CYS A 203 -1.73 -38.06 -3.08
N LYS A 204 -0.79 -38.67 -3.78
CA LYS A 204 -0.28 -40.01 -3.47
C LYS A 204 0.85 -39.89 -2.47
N GLN A 205 0.80 -40.73 -1.44
CA GLN A 205 1.78 -40.75 -0.36
C GLN A 205 2.64 -42.01 -0.46
N GLY A 206 3.96 -41.82 -0.37
CA GLY A 206 4.95 -42.89 -0.17
C GLY A 206 5.40 -42.95 1.29
N THR A 207 6.31 -43.86 1.58
CA THR A 207 6.97 -43.97 2.89
C THR A 207 8.48 -43.78 2.69
N ILE A 208 9.11 -42.92 3.48
CA ILE A 208 10.56 -42.69 3.43
C ILE A 208 11.27 -43.96 3.83
N ALA A 209 12.06 -44.52 2.91
CA ALA A 209 12.82 -45.74 3.12
C ALA A 209 14.06 -45.47 3.97
N ASN A 210 14.61 -46.53 4.56
CA ASN A 210 15.95 -46.49 5.14
C ASN A 210 16.97 -46.60 4.00
N ASP A 211 17.69 -45.52 3.71
CA ASP A 211 18.70 -45.51 2.66
C ASP A 211 19.92 -46.35 3.06
N PRO A 212 20.63 -46.98 2.11
CA PRO A 212 21.81 -47.80 2.41
C PRO A 212 22.91 -47.09 3.20
N GLU A 213 23.06 -45.78 3.00
CA GLU A 213 24.05 -44.93 3.65
C GLU A 213 23.61 -44.42 5.04
N GLY A 214 22.36 -44.68 5.44
CA GLY A 214 21.83 -44.39 6.78
C GLY A 214 21.49 -42.93 7.06
N HIS A 215 21.42 -42.06 6.05
CA HIS A 215 21.10 -40.64 6.22
C HIS A 215 19.70 -40.42 6.82
N ASN A 216 18.71 -41.14 6.30
CA ASN A 216 17.30 -41.04 6.70
C ASN A 216 17.09 -41.57 8.12
N ALA A 217 17.80 -42.64 8.50
CA ALA A 217 17.78 -43.15 9.86
C ALA A 217 18.39 -42.15 10.84
N ALA A 218 19.53 -41.54 10.49
CA ALA A 218 20.17 -40.50 11.28
C ALA A 218 19.31 -39.23 11.40
N ALA A 219 18.55 -38.88 10.36
CA ALA A 219 17.61 -37.77 10.38
C ALA A 219 16.29 -38.09 11.13
N GLY A 220 16.04 -39.35 11.49
CA GLY A 220 14.84 -39.78 12.22
C GLY A 220 13.56 -39.79 11.39
N VAL A 221 13.68 -39.85 10.05
CA VAL A 221 12.54 -39.72 9.12
C VAL A 221 12.09 -41.04 8.50
N VAL A 222 12.78 -42.14 8.77
CA VAL A 222 12.40 -43.48 8.26
C VAL A 222 10.99 -43.82 8.69
N GLY A 223 10.16 -44.26 7.73
CA GLY A 223 8.75 -44.60 7.98
C GLY A 223 7.78 -43.40 7.89
N MET A 224 8.28 -42.16 7.83
CA MET A 224 7.42 -40.99 7.63
C MET A 224 6.88 -40.95 6.20
N LYS A 225 5.72 -40.34 6.04
CA LYS A 225 5.04 -40.16 4.76
C LYS A 225 5.63 -39.00 3.97
N TYR A 226 5.73 -39.18 2.66
CA TYR A 226 6.13 -38.12 1.74
C TYR A 226 5.24 -38.11 0.48
N VAL A 227 5.21 -36.99 -0.22
CA VAL A 227 4.47 -36.85 -1.48
C VAL A 227 5.21 -37.53 -2.62
N THR A 228 4.58 -38.49 -3.28
CA THR A 228 5.10 -39.10 -4.52
C THR A 228 4.50 -38.45 -5.77
N ARG A 229 3.30 -37.88 -5.65
CA ARG A 229 2.59 -37.19 -6.73
C ARG A 229 1.42 -36.38 -6.18
N TRP A 230 1.22 -35.14 -6.66
CA TRP A 230 0.01 -34.35 -6.41
C TRP A 230 -1.18 -34.80 -7.27
N GLY A 231 -2.40 -34.43 -6.89
CA GLY A 231 -3.59 -34.65 -7.72
C GLY A 231 -3.59 -33.84 -9.03
N ASP A 232 -4.74 -33.82 -9.71
CA ASP A 232 -4.84 -33.28 -11.07
C ASP A 232 -5.37 -31.83 -11.13
N GLY A 233 -5.93 -31.30 -10.05
CA GLY A 233 -6.47 -29.94 -9.99
C GLY A 233 -6.30 -29.31 -8.62
N VAL A 234 -5.98 -28.01 -8.59
CA VAL A 234 -5.80 -27.26 -7.34
C VAL A 234 -7.14 -27.05 -6.67
N ASP A 235 -7.29 -27.59 -5.46
CA ASP A 235 -8.52 -27.57 -4.67
C ASP A 235 -8.25 -27.32 -3.17
N HIS A 236 -6.97 -27.19 -2.77
CA HIS A 236 -6.59 -27.09 -1.37
C HIS A 236 -5.39 -26.18 -1.13
N ALA A 237 -5.29 -25.70 0.11
CA ALA A 237 -4.25 -24.78 0.55
C ALA A 237 -3.48 -25.39 1.72
N LEU A 238 -2.15 -25.35 1.64
CA LEU A 238 -1.23 -25.89 2.65
C LEU A 238 -0.16 -24.85 3.00
N THR A 239 0.63 -25.13 4.03
CA THR A 239 1.68 -24.23 4.49
C THR A 239 3.01 -24.96 4.62
N ILE A 240 4.06 -24.44 3.99
CA ILE A 240 5.46 -24.86 4.18
C ILE A 240 5.93 -24.27 5.51
N VAL A 241 6.32 -25.14 6.43
CA VAL A 241 6.79 -24.78 7.78
C VAL A 241 8.29 -24.99 7.97
N GLY A 242 8.95 -25.60 6.98
CA GLY A 242 10.35 -25.98 7.11
C GLY A 242 10.90 -26.68 5.89
N TYR A 243 12.14 -27.14 6.00
CA TYR A 243 12.85 -27.92 5.01
C TYR A 243 13.87 -28.87 5.67
N ASP A 244 14.20 -29.96 4.99
CA ASP A 244 15.22 -30.91 5.43
C ASP A 244 16.08 -31.35 4.24
N ASP A 245 17.33 -30.91 4.18
CA ASP A 245 18.31 -31.26 3.13
C ASP A 245 19.05 -32.58 3.41
N ARG A 246 18.80 -33.21 4.56
CA ARG A 246 19.44 -34.46 4.97
C ARG A 246 18.81 -35.69 4.33
N ILE A 247 17.56 -35.58 3.88
CA ILE A 247 16.77 -36.72 3.39
C ILE A 247 17.24 -37.14 2.00
N ALA A 248 17.48 -38.43 1.80
CA ALA A 248 17.81 -39.04 0.52
C ALA A 248 16.65 -39.92 0.03
N PHE A 249 16.25 -39.75 -1.22
CA PHE A 249 15.20 -40.53 -1.87
C PHE A 249 15.77 -41.33 -3.05
N ASP A 250 15.05 -42.37 -3.45
CA ASP A 250 15.16 -43.02 -4.76
C ASP A 250 13.83 -42.77 -5.47
N LEU A 251 13.74 -41.66 -6.23
CA LEU A 251 12.49 -41.19 -6.84
C LEU A 251 12.27 -41.77 -8.24
N ASP A 252 13.30 -42.31 -8.89
CA ASP A 252 13.22 -42.99 -10.18
C ASP A 252 13.24 -44.53 -10.09
N SER A 253 13.37 -45.08 -8.87
CA SER A 253 13.35 -46.51 -8.55
C SER A 253 14.53 -47.29 -9.14
N ASN A 254 15.71 -46.69 -9.19
CA ASN A 254 16.94 -47.31 -9.69
C ASN A 254 17.83 -47.92 -8.58
N ASN A 255 17.38 -47.91 -7.31
CA ASN A 255 18.12 -48.31 -6.11
C ASN A 255 19.35 -47.45 -5.76
N VAL A 256 19.44 -46.23 -6.27
CA VAL A 256 20.46 -45.24 -5.88
C VAL A 256 19.75 -44.10 -5.16
N TYR A 257 20.24 -43.73 -3.98
CA TYR A 257 19.57 -42.74 -3.13
C TYR A 257 20.31 -41.40 -3.15
N GLY A 258 19.56 -40.30 -3.27
CA GLY A 258 20.08 -38.94 -3.05
C GLY A 258 20.87 -38.36 -4.22
N GLU A 259 20.58 -38.78 -5.45
CA GLU A 259 21.19 -38.22 -6.66
C GLU A 259 20.83 -36.74 -6.83
N TRP A 260 21.85 -35.86 -6.79
CA TRP A 260 21.68 -34.40 -6.83
C TRP A 260 21.12 -33.91 -8.17
N ASP A 261 21.63 -34.44 -9.27
CA ASP A 261 21.21 -34.12 -10.65
C ASP A 261 19.78 -34.58 -10.96
N LYS A 262 19.24 -35.49 -10.14
CA LYS A 262 17.86 -35.98 -10.23
C LYS A 262 16.92 -35.36 -9.20
N ASP A 263 17.39 -34.42 -8.40
CA ASP A 263 16.64 -33.73 -7.33
C ASP A 263 16.05 -34.70 -6.29
N GLU A 264 16.83 -35.73 -5.94
CA GLU A 264 16.44 -36.78 -4.99
C GLU A 264 16.94 -36.52 -3.57
N ARG A 265 17.41 -35.30 -3.31
CA ARG A 265 17.90 -34.88 -2.02
C ARG A 265 17.12 -33.70 -1.47
N GLY A 266 16.59 -33.93 -0.28
CA GLY A 266 15.88 -32.97 0.53
C GLY A 266 14.41 -32.78 0.21
N ALA A 267 13.68 -32.21 1.17
CA ALA A 267 12.24 -32.03 1.10
C ALA A 267 11.78 -30.79 1.86
N TRP A 268 10.66 -30.22 1.40
CA TRP A 268 9.85 -29.29 2.17
C TRP A 268 9.09 -30.02 3.27
N ILE A 269 8.94 -29.37 4.44
CA ILE A 269 8.06 -29.82 5.52
C ILE A 269 6.77 -29.03 5.40
N ILE A 270 5.64 -29.71 5.22
CA ILE A 270 4.34 -29.10 4.94
C ILE A 270 3.34 -29.51 6.01
N VAL A 271 2.59 -28.55 6.54
CA VAL A 271 1.46 -28.80 7.44
C VAL A 271 0.13 -28.76 6.69
N ASN A 272 -0.80 -29.62 7.10
CA ASN A 272 -2.17 -29.68 6.62
C ASN A 272 -3.15 -29.44 7.77
N SER A 273 -4.25 -28.76 7.48
CA SER A 273 -5.35 -28.50 8.41
C SER A 273 -6.38 -29.62 8.46
N TRP A 274 -6.00 -30.87 8.23
CA TRP A 274 -6.85 -32.06 8.39
C TRP A 274 -6.58 -32.82 9.69
N GLY A 275 -6.03 -32.11 10.68
CA GLY A 275 -5.75 -32.63 12.00
C GLY A 275 -4.59 -33.62 12.06
N ALA A 276 -4.28 -34.05 13.29
CA ALA A 276 -3.15 -34.94 13.58
C ALA A 276 -3.37 -36.40 13.13
N GLY A 277 -4.54 -36.75 12.58
CA GLY A 277 -4.78 -38.09 12.02
C GLY A 277 -4.20 -38.27 10.62
N TRP A 278 -3.85 -37.19 9.93
CA TRP A 278 -3.39 -37.24 8.55
C TRP A 278 -1.86 -37.38 8.47
N ALA A 279 -1.37 -38.34 7.67
CA ALA A 279 0.05 -38.56 7.39
C ALA A 279 0.93 -38.56 8.66
N ASN A 280 1.90 -37.66 8.77
CA ASN A 280 2.85 -37.58 9.90
C ASN A 280 2.32 -36.63 10.98
N LYS A 281 1.20 -36.99 11.61
CA LYS A 281 0.55 -36.15 12.64
C LYS A 281 0.15 -34.76 12.14
N GLY A 282 -0.36 -34.69 10.92
CA GLY A 282 -0.76 -33.45 10.24
C GLY A 282 0.31 -32.87 9.32
N PHE A 283 1.51 -33.47 9.30
CA PHE A 283 2.62 -33.03 8.45
C PHE A 283 2.90 -34.03 7.32
N ILE A 284 3.55 -33.57 6.26
CA ILE A 284 4.08 -34.42 5.20
C ILE A 284 5.39 -33.83 4.67
N TYR A 285 6.29 -34.70 4.23
CA TYR A 285 7.48 -34.29 3.48
C TYR A 285 7.13 -34.20 1.99
N CYS A 286 7.55 -33.13 1.32
CA CYS A 286 7.46 -33.02 -0.13
C CYS A 286 8.85 -32.85 -0.71
N PRO A 287 9.42 -33.89 -1.38
CA PRO A 287 10.68 -33.75 -2.11
C PRO A 287 10.68 -32.50 -2.98
N TYR A 288 11.82 -31.80 -3.08
CA TYR A 288 11.90 -30.56 -3.86
C TYR A 288 11.43 -30.73 -5.30
N LYS A 289 11.69 -31.91 -5.87
CA LYS A 289 11.23 -32.36 -7.20
C LYS A 289 9.72 -32.26 -7.42
N TYR A 290 8.92 -32.23 -6.35
CA TYR A 290 7.46 -32.14 -6.39
C TYR A 290 6.93 -30.79 -5.89
N GLY A 291 7.76 -29.73 -5.90
CA GLY A 291 7.37 -28.36 -5.57
C GLY A 291 6.43 -27.68 -6.58
N PHE A 292 5.31 -28.33 -6.90
CA PHE A 292 4.33 -27.92 -7.91
C PHE A 292 2.91 -28.08 -7.37
N PRO A 293 1.93 -27.29 -7.84
CA PRO A 293 0.57 -27.31 -7.31
C PRO A 293 -0.22 -28.56 -7.75
N VAL A 294 0.08 -29.13 -8.91
CA VAL A 294 -0.56 -30.35 -9.44
C VAL A 294 0.51 -31.34 -9.91
N ARG A 295 0.11 -32.41 -10.61
CA ARG A 295 1.03 -33.37 -11.23
C ARG A 295 2.17 -32.68 -12.01
N ARG A 296 3.36 -33.30 -12.00
CA ARG A 296 4.65 -32.70 -12.40
C ARG A 296 4.56 -31.72 -13.58
N ASN A 297 5.07 -30.50 -13.37
CA ASN A 297 5.27 -29.41 -14.33
C ASN A 297 4.01 -28.76 -14.91
N GLU A 298 2.81 -29.23 -14.55
CA GLU A 298 1.57 -28.56 -14.91
C GLU A 298 1.24 -27.50 -13.84
N GLY A 299 0.85 -26.29 -14.25
CA GLY A 299 0.55 -25.18 -13.33
C GLY A 299 1.74 -24.34 -12.85
N GLY A 300 2.97 -24.68 -13.25
CA GLY A 300 4.21 -23.96 -12.86
C GLY A 300 4.68 -24.30 -11.45
N ALA A 301 5.98 -24.14 -11.18
CA ALA A 301 6.53 -24.37 -9.84
C ALA A 301 5.92 -23.41 -8.81
N TRP A 302 5.84 -23.85 -7.55
CA TRP A 302 5.35 -22.97 -6.49
C TRP A 302 6.20 -21.70 -6.41
N LYS A 303 5.50 -20.58 -6.31
CA LYS A 303 6.02 -19.31 -5.83
C LYS A 303 5.31 -19.04 -4.50
N PRO A 304 5.87 -19.53 -3.37
CA PRO A 304 5.17 -19.46 -2.09
C PRO A 304 4.82 -18.04 -1.69
N GLU A 305 3.72 -17.91 -0.95
CA GLU A 305 3.20 -16.65 -0.40
C GLU A 305 3.76 -16.41 1.00
N PHE A 306 4.07 -15.14 1.32
CA PHE A 306 4.59 -14.70 2.62
C PHE A 306 3.74 -13.56 3.18
N TYR A 307 3.53 -13.56 4.49
CA TYR A 307 2.82 -12.49 5.20
C TYR A 307 3.81 -11.62 5.97
N HIS A 308 3.64 -10.30 5.88
CA HIS A 308 4.50 -9.33 6.56
C HIS A 308 3.71 -8.59 7.63
N VAL A 309 3.95 -8.89 8.90
CA VAL A 309 3.24 -8.28 10.03
C VAL A 309 3.41 -6.76 10.02
N ARG A 310 2.34 -6.03 10.36
CA ARG A 310 2.42 -4.59 10.61
C ARG A 310 3.03 -4.36 12.00
N LYS A 311 4.36 -4.22 12.03
CA LYS A 311 5.15 -4.09 13.26
C LYS A 311 4.76 -2.85 14.08
N ASN A 312 4.74 -3.01 15.41
CA ASN A 312 4.53 -1.92 16.39
C ASN A 312 3.30 -1.04 16.11
N TYR A 313 2.24 -1.64 15.56
CA TYR A 313 1.08 -0.90 15.13
C TYR A 313 0.11 -0.58 16.27
N ARG A 314 -0.44 0.63 16.24
CA ARG A 314 -1.51 1.10 17.11
C ARG A 314 -2.47 1.95 16.29
N PRO A 315 -3.80 1.68 16.34
CA PRO A 315 -4.80 2.58 15.78
C PRO A 315 -4.79 3.92 16.52
N LEU A 316 -4.68 5.03 15.77
CA LEU A 316 -4.68 6.38 16.31
C LEU A 316 -6.05 7.05 16.19
N ARG A 317 -6.84 6.68 15.16
CA ARG A 317 -8.21 7.16 15.01
C ARG A 317 -9.06 6.01 14.50
N THR A 318 -10.27 5.88 15.01
CA THR A 318 -11.18 4.79 14.61
C THR A 318 -12.61 5.30 14.50
N LEU A 319 -13.41 4.61 13.70
CA LEU A 319 -14.84 4.77 13.62
C LEU A 319 -15.50 3.81 14.62
N LYS A 320 -16.53 4.27 15.32
CA LYS A 320 -17.46 3.45 16.11
C LYS A 320 -18.87 3.66 15.57
N VAL A 321 -19.56 2.59 15.21
CA VAL A 321 -20.89 2.65 14.57
C VAL A 321 -21.82 1.67 15.25
N LEU A 322 -23.05 2.11 15.54
CA LEU A 322 -24.18 1.27 15.92
C LEU A 322 -25.28 1.44 14.85
N MET A 323 -25.58 0.39 14.09
CA MET A 323 -26.57 0.47 13.01
C MET A 323 -27.32 -0.84 12.79
N GLU A 324 -28.55 -0.74 12.30
CA GLU A 324 -29.35 -1.86 11.82
C GLU A 324 -29.70 -1.67 10.34
N TYR A 325 -29.75 -2.77 9.61
CA TYR A 325 -30.28 -2.80 8.25
C TYR A 325 -30.76 -4.22 7.95
N SER A 326 -31.91 -4.36 7.29
CA SER A 326 -32.59 -5.65 7.11
C SER A 326 -31.97 -6.56 6.04
N ARG A 327 -31.05 -6.03 5.22
CA ARG A 327 -30.45 -6.69 4.05
C ARG A 327 -28.99 -6.27 3.85
N ARG A 328 -28.08 -6.72 4.72
CA ARG A 328 -26.70 -6.18 4.82
C ARG A 328 -25.91 -6.18 3.51
N SER A 329 -26.13 -7.16 2.62
CA SER A 329 -25.40 -7.28 1.34
C SER A 329 -25.83 -6.25 0.29
N GLU A 330 -26.91 -5.50 0.52
CA GLU A 330 -27.28 -4.36 -0.32
C GLU A 330 -26.41 -3.12 -0.08
N LEU A 331 -25.59 -3.12 0.98
CA LEU A 331 -24.84 -1.95 1.42
C LEU A 331 -23.35 -2.05 1.07
N ARG A 332 -22.79 -0.93 0.63
CA ARG A 332 -21.36 -0.64 0.66
C ARG A 332 -21.10 0.47 1.67
N LEU A 333 -20.21 0.20 2.62
CA LEU A 333 -19.76 1.20 3.59
C LEU A 333 -18.39 1.76 3.21
N SER A 334 -18.23 3.06 3.36
CA SER A 334 -17.00 3.79 3.05
C SER A 334 -16.70 4.84 4.10
N ILE A 335 -15.42 5.17 4.23
CA ILE A 335 -14.90 6.24 5.10
C ILE A 335 -14.22 7.29 4.23
N GLY A 336 -14.31 8.56 4.62
CA GLY A 336 -13.64 9.65 3.92
C GLY A 336 -13.10 10.71 4.86
N ALA A 337 -12.17 11.51 4.39
CA ALA A 337 -11.59 12.63 5.14
C ALA A 337 -11.37 13.84 4.24
N SER A 338 -11.49 15.05 4.80
CA SER A 338 -11.15 16.33 4.16
C SER A 338 -10.42 17.25 5.12
N SER A 339 -9.48 18.01 4.55
CA SER A 339 -8.75 19.09 5.22
C SER A 339 -9.60 20.35 5.39
N ASP A 340 -10.69 20.47 4.64
CA ASP A 340 -11.67 21.54 4.81
C ASP A 340 -12.77 21.11 5.80
N PRO A 341 -12.87 21.76 6.98
CA PRO A 341 -13.90 21.45 7.97
C PRO A 341 -15.34 21.71 7.48
N ASN A 342 -15.51 22.49 6.40
CA ASN A 342 -16.80 22.78 5.80
C ASN A 342 -17.14 21.89 4.60
N ALA A 343 -16.24 20.99 4.20
CA ALA A 343 -16.43 20.16 3.01
C ALA A 343 -17.73 19.33 3.08
N THR A 344 -18.47 19.27 1.96
CA THR A 344 -19.65 18.41 1.81
C THR A 344 -19.31 17.05 1.22
N GLU A 345 -18.10 16.91 0.65
CA GLU A 345 -17.55 15.67 0.13
C GLU A 345 -16.11 15.50 0.61
N PRO A 346 -15.62 14.26 0.79
CA PRO A 346 -14.26 14.03 1.26
C PRO A 346 -13.19 14.29 0.18
N ASP A 347 -11.99 14.71 0.59
CA ASP A 347 -10.81 14.83 -0.27
C ASP A 347 -10.30 13.45 -0.72
N ILE A 348 -10.41 12.45 0.18
CA ILE A 348 -10.08 11.04 -0.07
C ILE A 348 -11.15 10.11 0.54
N THR A 349 -11.41 8.98 -0.12
CA THR A 349 -12.39 7.97 0.33
C THR A 349 -11.79 6.57 0.24
N PHE A 350 -12.00 5.75 1.25
CA PHE A 350 -11.71 4.31 1.24
C PHE A 350 -12.98 3.50 1.48
N GLU A 351 -13.15 2.43 0.73
CA GLU A 351 -14.19 1.44 0.99
C GLU A 351 -13.81 0.55 2.18
N MET A 352 -14.77 0.22 3.04
CA MET A 352 -14.55 -0.63 4.20
C MET A 352 -14.59 -2.10 3.80
N GLU A 353 -13.45 -2.79 3.86
CA GLU A 353 -13.23 -4.11 3.25
C GLU A 353 -14.29 -5.16 3.65
N HIS A 354 -14.63 -5.27 4.94
CA HIS A 354 -15.64 -6.20 5.44
C HIS A 354 -17.07 -5.92 4.93
N PHE A 355 -17.35 -4.71 4.45
CA PHE A 355 -18.71 -4.21 4.24
C PHE A 355 -18.96 -3.79 2.78
N LYS A 356 -18.42 -4.54 1.82
CA LYS A 356 -18.53 -4.29 0.37
C LYS A 356 -19.61 -5.16 -0.28
N PHE A 357 -20.88 -4.82 -0.05
CA PHE A 357 -22.00 -5.63 -0.53
C PHE A 357 -21.88 -7.10 -0.09
N ALA A 358 -21.52 -7.28 1.17
CA ALA A 358 -21.05 -8.55 1.70
C ALA A 358 -22.12 -9.28 2.51
N GLY A 359 -21.98 -10.61 2.61
CA GLY A 359 -22.71 -11.43 3.57
C GLY A 359 -24.06 -11.97 3.11
N ASP A 360 -24.23 -12.26 1.82
CA ASP A 360 -25.38 -12.99 1.23
C ASP A 360 -25.05 -14.47 0.88
N GLY A 361 -23.82 -14.91 1.16
CA GLY A 361 -23.38 -16.29 0.95
C GLY A 361 -23.17 -16.68 -0.51
N THR A 362 -23.32 -15.82 -1.51
CA THR A 362 -23.24 -16.27 -2.92
C THR A 362 -22.54 -15.29 -3.85
N ASP A 363 -21.92 -15.80 -4.91
CA ASP A 363 -21.53 -14.94 -6.03
C ASP A 363 -22.80 -14.52 -6.79
N ARG A 364 -22.99 -13.20 -6.98
CA ARG A 364 -24.16 -12.51 -7.58
C ARG A 364 -24.85 -13.18 -8.79
N LYS A 365 -24.14 -14.03 -9.54
CA LYS A 365 -24.70 -14.80 -10.67
C LYS A 365 -25.73 -15.84 -10.25
N ALA A 366 -25.77 -16.24 -8.98
CA ALA A 366 -26.60 -17.35 -8.50
C ALA A 366 -28.02 -16.95 -8.02
N ASN A 367 -28.31 -15.67 -7.76
CA ASN A 367 -29.48 -15.24 -6.96
C ASN A 367 -30.59 -14.48 -7.71
N ASP A 368 -30.69 -14.58 -9.05
CA ASP A 368 -31.73 -13.86 -9.86
C ASP A 368 -31.86 -12.35 -9.54
N GLY A 369 -30.82 -11.74 -8.96
CA GLY A 369 -30.76 -10.34 -8.58
C GLY A 369 -31.43 -9.94 -7.25
N LYS A 370 -31.88 -10.87 -6.39
CA LYS A 370 -32.42 -10.54 -5.05
C LYS A 370 -31.47 -10.94 -3.93
N GLU A 371 -31.03 -9.94 -3.18
CA GLU A 371 -30.18 -10.09 -2.00
C GLU A 371 -30.92 -10.83 -0.86
N ALA A 372 -30.19 -11.50 0.04
CA ALA A 372 -30.78 -12.22 1.17
C ALA A 372 -31.40 -11.25 2.20
N PRO A 373 -32.55 -11.61 2.84
CA PRO A 373 -33.16 -10.83 3.92
C PRO A 373 -32.40 -10.95 5.24
N THR A 374 -31.07 -10.80 5.19
CA THR A 374 -30.17 -11.03 6.33
C THR A 374 -29.86 -9.69 7.01
N PRO A 375 -30.22 -9.52 8.29
CA PRO A 375 -29.82 -8.35 9.05
C PRO A 375 -28.31 -8.28 9.25
N MET A 376 -27.80 -7.14 9.73
CA MET A 376 -26.36 -6.93 9.96
C MET A 376 -25.68 -8.09 10.72
N LEU A 377 -26.28 -8.56 11.82
CA LEU A 377 -25.71 -9.61 12.67
C LEU A 377 -25.91 -11.03 12.15
N GLY A 378 -26.89 -11.26 11.27
CA GLY A 378 -27.23 -12.58 10.74
C GLY A 378 -27.72 -13.57 11.81
N LYS A 379 -27.56 -14.86 11.54
CA LYS A 379 -27.99 -15.97 12.40
C LYS A 379 -26.84 -16.46 13.26
N TRP A 380 -27.07 -16.56 14.57
CA TRP A 380 -26.05 -16.98 15.53
C TRP A 380 -26.13 -18.47 15.89
N ALA A 381 -25.23 -18.93 16.76
CA ALA A 381 -25.12 -20.33 17.16
C ALA A 381 -26.35 -20.86 17.91
N ASP A 382 -27.14 -19.97 18.52
CA ASP A 382 -28.42 -20.29 19.18
C ASP A 382 -29.55 -20.60 18.18
N GLY A 383 -29.30 -20.41 16.88
CA GLY A 383 -30.26 -20.65 15.81
C GLY A 383 -31.24 -19.52 15.58
N ALA A 384 -31.14 -18.40 16.31
CA ALA A 384 -31.97 -17.22 16.13
C ALA A 384 -31.38 -16.27 15.07
N MET A 385 -32.25 -15.54 14.38
CA MET A 385 -31.86 -14.43 13.51
C MET A 385 -31.78 -13.14 14.35
N HIS A 386 -30.62 -12.52 14.38
CA HIS A 386 -30.35 -11.32 15.19
C HIS A 386 -30.60 -10.06 14.36
N GLY A 387 -31.70 -9.38 14.67
CA GLY A 387 -32.15 -8.16 13.98
C GLY A 387 -31.81 -6.87 14.72
N GLU A 388 -31.31 -6.96 15.94
CA GLU A 388 -30.87 -5.81 16.73
C GLU A 388 -29.69 -5.08 16.07
N PRO A 389 -29.47 -3.78 16.39
CA PRO A 389 -28.36 -3.02 15.83
C PRO A 389 -27.00 -3.67 16.10
N MET A 390 -26.17 -3.69 15.06
CA MET A 390 -24.78 -4.11 15.12
C MET A 390 -23.90 -2.94 15.53
N GLU A 391 -23.12 -3.11 16.60
CA GLU A 391 -22.00 -2.25 16.95
C GLU A 391 -20.70 -2.80 16.36
N PHE A 392 -19.97 -1.96 15.62
CA PHE A 392 -18.67 -2.32 15.07
C PHE A 392 -17.71 -1.13 15.01
N GLY A 393 -16.44 -1.43 14.75
CA GLY A 393 -15.39 -0.43 14.58
C GLY A 393 -14.61 -0.58 13.29
N TYR A 394 -14.00 0.52 12.82
CA TYR A 394 -13.10 0.52 11.67
C TYR A 394 -11.92 1.48 11.87
N ASP A 395 -10.74 1.11 11.37
CA ASP A 395 -9.52 1.90 11.57
C ASP A 395 -9.45 3.07 10.58
N LEU A 396 -9.30 4.29 11.08
CA LEU A 396 -9.18 5.53 10.29
C LEU A 396 -7.74 6.03 10.24
N THR A 397 -6.79 5.33 10.85
CA THR A 397 -5.39 5.79 10.98
C THR A 397 -4.76 5.98 9.61
N ASP A 398 -4.92 5.03 8.69
CA ASP A 398 -4.35 5.11 7.35
C ASP A 398 -5.00 6.20 6.50
N LEU A 399 -6.32 6.39 6.67
CA LEU A 399 -7.06 7.50 6.07
C LEU A 399 -6.52 8.86 6.56
N SER A 400 -6.02 8.92 7.80
CA SER A 400 -5.55 10.15 8.42
C SER A 400 -4.10 10.52 8.03
N LEU A 401 -3.30 9.59 7.48
CA LEU A 401 -1.88 9.79 7.19
C LEU A 401 -1.58 10.95 6.21
N GLY A 402 -2.55 11.32 5.37
CA GLY A 402 -2.41 12.41 4.40
C GLY A 402 -2.77 13.80 4.93
N PHE A 403 -3.24 13.89 6.18
CA PHE A 403 -3.75 15.14 6.76
C PHE A 403 -2.86 15.62 7.90
N ASP A 404 -2.80 16.95 8.07
CA ASP A 404 -2.27 17.55 9.29
C ASP A 404 -3.30 17.35 10.41
N THR A 405 -3.17 16.26 11.16
CA THR A 405 -4.09 15.92 12.27
C THR A 405 -4.03 16.91 13.43
N ARG A 406 -3.15 17.93 13.37
CA ARG A 406 -3.07 19.07 14.30
C ARG A 406 -4.04 20.18 13.95
N ARG A 407 -4.60 20.14 12.75
CA ARG A 407 -5.71 21.00 12.33
C ARG A 407 -7.01 20.20 12.37
N PRO A 408 -8.16 20.90 12.40
CA PRO A 408 -9.45 20.23 12.26
C PRO A 408 -9.50 19.42 10.96
N VAL A 409 -9.82 18.13 11.07
CA VAL A 409 -10.03 17.24 9.91
C VAL A 409 -11.49 16.78 9.94
N LYS A 410 -12.18 16.94 8.81
CA LYS A 410 -13.55 16.45 8.67
C LYS A 410 -13.53 14.99 8.24
N TYR A 411 -14.20 14.14 9.01
CA TYR A 411 -14.38 12.73 8.69
C TYR A 411 -15.80 12.46 8.22
N PHE A 412 -15.92 11.50 7.31
CA PHE A 412 -17.16 11.08 6.66
C PHE A 412 -17.36 9.59 6.86
N PHE A 413 -18.55 9.19 7.27
CA PHE A 413 -19.05 7.83 7.16
C PHE A 413 -20.13 7.81 6.09
N ILE A 414 -19.93 6.97 5.07
CA ILE A 414 -20.70 6.96 3.83
C ILE A 414 -21.32 5.58 3.67
N ILE A 415 -22.63 5.54 3.48
CA ILE A 415 -23.39 4.32 3.20
C ILE A 415 -24.02 4.45 1.83
N GLU A 416 -23.71 3.51 0.93
CA GLU A 416 -24.28 3.45 -0.41
C GLU A 416 -25.10 2.18 -0.54
N SER A 417 -26.38 2.31 -0.92
CA SER A 417 -27.22 1.16 -1.21
C SER A 417 -27.12 0.79 -2.70
N ARG A 418 -27.39 -0.46 -3.05
CA ARG A 418 -27.60 -0.84 -4.46
C ARG A 418 -28.81 -0.11 -5.07
N PRO A 419 -28.84 0.14 -6.39
CA PRO A 419 -30.02 0.67 -7.10
C PRO A 419 -31.30 -0.16 -6.89
N GLU A 420 -31.15 -1.48 -6.83
CA GLU A 420 -32.22 -2.46 -6.65
C GLU A 420 -32.57 -2.75 -5.19
N ALA A 421 -31.91 -2.07 -4.24
CA ALA A 421 -32.07 -2.35 -2.82
C ALA A 421 -33.50 -2.05 -2.33
N ILE A 422 -33.98 -2.92 -1.42
CA ILE A 422 -35.33 -2.84 -0.82
C ILE A 422 -35.30 -2.93 0.71
N GLY A 423 -34.11 -3.07 1.30
CA GLY A 423 -33.93 -3.12 2.74
C GLY A 423 -34.29 -1.82 3.45
N THR A 424 -34.42 -1.90 4.77
CA THR A 424 -34.67 -0.72 5.60
C THR A 424 -33.78 -0.79 6.83
N GLY A 425 -33.41 0.37 7.36
CA GLY A 425 -32.56 0.44 8.53
C GLY A 425 -32.15 1.86 8.86
N ARG A 426 -31.35 1.98 9.91
CA ARG A 426 -30.87 3.25 10.42
C ARG A 426 -29.54 3.12 11.13
N VAL A 427 -28.78 4.21 11.12
CA VAL A 427 -27.63 4.41 11.99
C VAL A 427 -28.13 5.02 13.29
N HIS A 428 -27.91 4.35 14.42
CA HIS A 428 -28.30 4.85 15.74
C HIS A 428 -27.27 5.84 16.27
N THR A 429 -26.00 5.44 16.27
CA THR A 429 -24.86 6.27 16.65
C THR A 429 -23.70 6.03 15.71
N CYS A 430 -22.90 7.06 15.50
CA CYS A 430 -21.67 7.01 14.73
C CYS A 430 -20.73 8.08 15.29
N SER A 431 -19.50 7.70 15.57
CA SER A 431 -18.49 8.56 16.18
C SER A 431 -17.11 8.27 15.61
N VAL A 432 -16.24 9.28 15.60
CA VAL A 432 -14.79 9.06 15.54
C VAL A 432 -14.26 9.00 16.96
N ILE A 433 -13.42 8.02 17.27
CA ILE A 433 -12.66 7.99 18.52
C ILE A 433 -11.20 8.33 18.19
N ASP A 434 -10.71 9.42 18.78
CA ASP A 434 -9.34 9.88 18.63
C ASP A 434 -8.47 9.37 19.79
N TYR A 435 -7.49 8.53 19.46
CA TYR A 435 -6.54 7.91 20.37
C TYR A 435 -5.14 8.56 20.28
N GLU A 436 -4.95 9.61 19.48
CA GLU A 436 -3.61 10.14 19.20
C GLU A 436 -2.86 10.57 20.47
N PHE A 437 -3.55 11.21 21.43
CA PHE A 437 -2.98 11.69 22.71
C PHE A 437 -3.56 11.02 23.94
N ASP A 438 -4.82 10.58 23.89
CA ASP A 438 -5.43 9.83 24.98
C ASP A 438 -5.47 8.34 24.63
N ARG A 439 -4.89 7.50 25.48
CA ARG A 439 -4.94 6.04 25.29
C ARG A 439 -6.33 5.46 25.52
N GLN A 440 -7.19 6.14 26.27
CA GLN A 440 -8.59 5.77 26.47
C GLN A 440 -9.48 6.24 25.30
N GLY A 441 -8.99 7.20 24.51
CA GLY A 441 -9.67 7.73 23.35
C GLY A 441 -10.72 8.80 23.69
N ILE A 442 -10.83 9.79 22.82
CA ILE A 442 -11.85 10.85 22.91
C ILE A 442 -12.91 10.59 21.84
N GLU A 443 -14.14 10.30 22.27
CA GLU A 443 -15.26 10.03 21.36
C GLU A 443 -15.92 11.33 20.86
N ILE A 444 -16.00 11.48 19.55
CA ILE A 444 -16.50 12.66 18.85
C ILE A 444 -17.67 12.22 17.95
N PRO A 445 -18.93 12.50 18.35
CA PRO A 445 -20.09 12.07 17.59
C PRO A 445 -20.20 12.70 16.18
N MET A 446 -20.61 11.91 15.20
CA MET A 446 -21.04 12.34 13.85
C MET A 446 -22.54 12.61 13.76
N ASN A 447 -23.35 11.96 14.60
CA ASN A 447 -24.77 12.24 14.71
C ASN A 447 -25.25 12.13 16.17
N PRO A 448 -25.32 13.24 16.91
CA PRO A 448 -25.62 13.19 18.34
C PRO A 448 -27.12 13.25 18.69
N ARG A 449 -28.08 13.34 17.75
CA ARG A 449 -29.44 13.76 18.16
C ARG A 449 -30.66 12.90 17.84
N ASN A 450 -30.70 11.97 16.86
CA ASN A 450 -31.92 11.12 16.67
C ASN A 450 -31.75 9.87 15.76
N GLY A 451 -30.51 9.44 15.51
CA GLY A 451 -30.21 8.43 14.48
C GLY A 451 -30.51 8.92 13.06
N THR A 452 -29.99 8.22 12.04
CA THR A 452 -30.14 8.58 10.61
C THR A 452 -30.74 7.40 9.87
N THR A 453 -31.88 7.59 9.21
CA THR A 453 -32.44 6.58 8.30
C THR A 453 -31.50 6.36 7.12
N ILE A 454 -31.29 5.11 6.73
CA ILE A 454 -30.43 4.77 5.60
C ILE A 454 -31.23 4.93 4.31
N GLU A 455 -30.71 5.78 3.42
CA GLU A 455 -31.19 5.97 2.06
C GLU A 455 -31.09 4.67 1.25
N ASN A 456 -32.06 4.43 0.37
CA ASN A 456 -32.19 3.18 -0.39
C ASN A 456 -32.26 3.45 -1.91
N LYS A 457 -32.33 2.40 -2.74
CA LYS A 457 -32.46 2.45 -4.22
C LYS A 457 -31.36 3.26 -4.92
N GLY A 458 -30.10 3.05 -4.52
CA GLY A 458 -28.94 3.78 -5.03
C GLY A 458 -28.66 5.06 -4.26
N GLY A 459 -29.43 5.32 -3.20
CA GLY A 459 -29.25 6.46 -2.32
C GLY A 459 -27.94 6.39 -1.52
N LYS A 460 -27.47 7.57 -1.10
CA LYS A 460 -26.25 7.76 -0.33
C LYS A 460 -26.57 8.44 0.99
N THR A 461 -26.26 7.77 2.10
CA THR A 461 -26.36 8.35 3.45
C THR A 461 -24.97 8.81 3.89
N ILE A 462 -24.82 10.06 4.32
CA ILE A 462 -23.54 10.62 4.74
C ILE A 462 -23.66 11.18 6.14
N LEU A 463 -22.82 10.71 7.05
CA LEU A 463 -22.63 11.27 8.39
C LEU A 463 -21.24 11.88 8.46
N THR A 464 -21.11 13.01 9.16
CA THR A 464 -19.81 13.71 9.25
C THR A 464 -19.56 14.23 10.64
N THR A 465 -18.29 14.33 11.03
CA THR A 465 -17.86 15.13 12.17
C THR A 465 -16.54 15.80 11.87
N VAL A 466 -16.22 16.85 12.61
CA VAL A 466 -14.91 17.48 12.58
C VAL A 466 -14.17 17.05 13.83
N VAL A 467 -13.10 16.29 13.65
CA VAL A 467 -12.19 15.94 14.73
C VAL A 467 -11.18 17.07 14.84
N GLY A 468 -11.12 17.69 16.02
CA GLY A 468 -10.09 18.68 16.32
C GLY A 468 -8.69 18.05 16.30
N GLY A 469 -7.69 18.87 16.04
CA GLY A 469 -6.30 18.47 16.29
C GLY A 469 -5.82 19.05 17.62
N GLU A 470 -4.89 18.35 18.26
CA GLU A 470 -4.14 18.97 19.36
C GLU A 470 -3.24 20.06 18.79
N PRO A 471 -3.35 21.32 19.25
CA PRO A 471 -2.74 22.47 18.59
C PRO A 471 -1.26 22.63 18.93
N PHE A 472 -0.47 21.57 18.74
CA PHE A 472 0.99 21.66 18.72
C PHE A 472 1.42 22.20 17.35
N PHE A 473 1.19 23.49 17.13
CA PHE A 473 1.47 24.14 15.85
C PHE A 473 2.96 24.17 15.56
N ALA A 474 3.33 23.83 14.32
CA ALA A 474 4.71 23.88 13.84
C ALA A 474 5.19 25.32 13.64
N PRO A 475 6.50 25.59 13.75
CA PRO A 475 7.07 26.87 13.33
C PRO A 475 6.76 27.15 11.85
N ALA A 476 6.66 28.42 11.49
CA ALA A 476 6.36 28.83 10.12
C ALA A 476 7.62 29.31 9.38
N ASN A 477 7.60 29.23 8.05
CA ASN A 477 8.56 29.92 7.18
C ASN A 477 10.05 29.62 7.46
N LEU A 478 10.43 28.37 7.74
CA LEU A 478 11.85 28.02 7.82
C LEU A 478 12.54 28.34 6.49
N HIS A 479 13.60 29.15 6.54
CA HIS A 479 14.38 29.56 5.37
C HIS A 479 15.84 29.82 5.75
N LEU A 480 16.70 29.95 4.73
CA LEU A 480 18.08 30.37 4.88
C LEU A 480 18.18 31.88 4.61
N THR A 481 18.76 32.64 5.53
CA THR A 481 19.03 34.06 5.35
C THR A 481 20.20 34.29 4.40
N ALA A 482 20.37 35.53 3.91
CA ALA A 482 21.52 35.91 3.08
C ALA A 482 22.88 35.69 3.78
N SER A 483 22.91 35.68 5.12
CA SER A 483 24.10 35.39 5.92
C SER A 483 24.36 33.88 6.12
N GLY A 484 23.53 33.00 5.55
CA GLY A 484 23.66 31.55 5.70
C GLY A 484 23.16 31.01 7.04
N THR A 485 22.39 31.79 7.80
CA THR A 485 21.75 31.37 9.06
C THR A 485 20.35 30.84 8.76
N LEU A 486 19.89 29.80 9.46
CA LEU A 486 18.50 29.37 9.37
C LEU A 486 17.62 30.30 10.22
N ALA A 487 16.47 30.71 9.71
CA ALA A 487 15.50 31.54 10.41
C ALA A 487 14.08 31.03 10.16
N TRP A 488 13.19 31.22 11.12
CA TRP A 488 11.78 30.85 11.04
C TRP A 488 10.92 31.83 11.83
N ASN A 489 9.61 31.83 11.57
CA ASN A 489 8.62 32.53 12.37
C ASN A 489 8.11 31.61 13.49
N ALA A 490 7.76 32.21 14.63
CA ALA A 490 7.14 31.50 15.73
C ALA A 490 5.83 30.81 15.26
N PRO A 491 5.46 29.66 15.86
CA PRO A 491 4.22 28.98 15.53
C PRO A 491 3.02 29.86 15.89
N GLN A 492 1.86 29.55 15.30
CA GLN A 492 0.57 30.02 15.81
C GLN A 492 0.48 29.75 17.32
N ARG A 493 -0.16 30.67 18.07
CA ARG A 493 -0.34 30.49 19.50
C ARG A 493 -1.15 29.24 19.81
N SER A 494 -0.67 28.49 20.79
CA SER A 494 -1.34 27.33 21.36
C SER A 494 -1.74 27.61 22.81
N TRP A 495 -2.75 26.89 23.31
CA TRP A 495 -3.03 26.84 24.74
C TRP A 495 -2.01 25.96 25.49
N HIS A 496 -1.22 25.15 24.77
CA HIS A 496 -0.06 24.49 25.32
C HIS A 496 1.13 25.44 25.45
N GLN A 497 1.85 25.34 26.57
CA GLN A 497 3.04 26.15 26.79
C GLN A 497 4.18 25.72 25.86
N LEU A 498 4.62 26.63 24.98
CA LEU A 498 5.84 26.48 24.19
C LEU A 498 7.06 26.50 25.11
N LYS A 499 7.86 25.44 25.09
CA LYS A 499 9.08 25.28 25.89
C LYS A 499 10.36 25.46 25.08
N GLY A 500 10.28 25.40 23.75
CA GLY A 500 11.45 25.57 22.90
C GLY A 500 11.23 25.09 21.48
N TYR A 501 12.35 24.91 20.77
CA TYR A 501 12.39 24.35 19.43
C TYR A 501 13.39 23.20 19.37
N VAL A 502 13.04 22.11 18.70
CA VAL A 502 13.97 21.01 18.40
C VAL A 502 14.43 21.18 16.96
N VAL A 503 15.75 21.31 16.78
CA VAL A 503 16.38 21.36 15.46
C VAL A 503 16.77 19.95 15.07
N TYR A 504 16.36 19.53 13.87
CA TYR A 504 16.70 18.24 13.30
C TYR A 504 17.67 18.40 12.15
N CYS A 505 18.73 17.59 12.15
CA CYS A 505 19.75 17.50 11.12
C CYS A 505 19.65 16.12 10.46
N ASN A 506 19.35 16.05 9.15
CA ASN A 506 19.10 14.80 8.43
C ASN A 506 18.07 13.89 9.14
N GLY A 507 17.02 14.51 9.68
CA GLY A 507 15.93 13.82 10.37
C GLY A 507 16.19 13.44 11.83
N ALA A 508 17.42 13.51 12.33
CA ALA A 508 17.77 13.27 13.73
C ALA A 508 17.81 14.58 14.53
N ALA A 509 17.32 14.58 15.77
CA ALA A 509 17.43 15.76 16.64
C ALA A 509 18.91 16.06 16.89
N CYS A 510 19.33 17.29 16.61
CA CYS A 510 20.73 17.72 16.76
C CYS A 510 20.90 18.90 17.73
N ASP A 511 19.84 19.68 17.99
CA ASP A 511 19.87 20.72 19.03
C ASP A 511 18.47 20.99 19.61
N THR A 512 18.41 21.61 20.78
CA THR A 512 17.18 22.10 21.41
C THR A 512 17.37 23.53 21.91
N LEU A 513 16.52 24.42 21.43
CA LEU A 513 16.63 25.86 21.64
C LEU A 513 15.52 26.35 22.57
N SER A 514 15.80 27.44 23.30
CA SER A 514 14.80 28.11 24.13
C SER A 514 13.68 28.75 23.26
N PRO A 515 12.49 29.03 23.81
CA PRO A 515 11.32 29.44 23.01
C PRO A 515 11.45 30.83 22.38
N ASN A 516 12.44 31.63 22.79
CA ASN A 516 12.69 32.97 22.23
C ASN A 516 13.72 32.96 21.09
N VAL A 517 14.27 31.80 20.73
CA VAL A 517 15.27 31.66 19.68
C VAL A 517 14.59 31.26 18.37
N LEU A 518 14.67 32.13 17.36
CA LEU A 518 14.07 31.94 16.03
C LEU A 518 15.11 31.82 14.90
N GLN A 519 16.38 31.67 15.27
CA GLN A 519 17.50 31.56 14.35
C GLN A 519 18.47 30.47 14.81
N TYR A 520 19.12 29.82 13.87
CA TYR A 520 20.10 28.77 14.14
C TYR A 520 21.23 28.80 13.12
N ALA A 521 22.48 28.76 13.59
CA ALA A 521 23.65 28.67 12.74
C ALA A 521 23.88 27.20 12.35
N PRO A 522 23.70 26.81 11.06
CA PRO A 522 23.88 25.42 10.66
C PRO A 522 25.33 24.97 10.84
N GLN A 523 25.53 23.83 11.49
CA GLN A 523 26.87 23.29 11.79
C GLN A 523 27.46 22.46 10.62
N GLN A 524 26.60 21.98 9.73
CA GLN A 524 26.93 21.16 8.56
C GLN A 524 26.30 21.78 7.31
N GLN A 525 27.11 22.11 6.31
CA GLN A 525 26.65 22.80 5.10
C GLN A 525 25.80 21.94 4.17
N GLN A 526 25.90 20.61 4.20
CA GLN A 526 25.15 19.72 3.29
C GLN A 526 24.00 18.96 3.98
N ALA A 527 23.78 19.19 5.27
CA ALA A 527 22.70 18.54 5.99
C ALA A 527 21.36 19.26 5.71
N THR A 528 20.27 18.48 5.65
CA THR A 528 18.92 19.03 5.60
C THR A 528 18.44 19.32 7.02
N TYR A 529 18.07 20.57 7.29
CA TYR A 529 17.58 21.01 8.59
C TYR A 529 16.07 21.19 8.57
N SER A 530 15.40 20.78 9.65
CA SER A 530 14.01 21.10 9.91
C SER A 530 13.84 21.47 11.38
N VAL A 531 12.79 22.21 11.72
CA VAL A 531 12.52 22.63 13.09
C VAL A 531 11.13 22.16 13.52
N ALA A 532 10.99 21.73 14.77
CA ALA A 532 9.70 21.54 15.43
C ALA A 532 9.62 22.40 16.68
N ALA A 533 8.42 22.84 17.05
CA ALA A 533 8.15 23.45 18.33
C ALA A 533 7.97 22.37 19.40
N ALA A 534 8.48 22.57 20.60
CA ALA A 534 8.31 21.67 21.73
C ALA A 534 7.33 22.26 22.74
N TYR A 535 6.24 21.54 23.01
CA TYR A 535 5.17 21.96 23.91
C TYR A 535 5.12 21.10 25.16
N LEU A 536 4.79 21.71 26.31
CA LEU A 536 4.45 20.97 27.51
C LEU A 536 3.01 20.44 27.39
N HIS A 537 2.86 19.11 27.48
CA HIS A 537 1.58 18.43 27.53
C HIS A 537 1.61 17.38 28.64
N ALA A 538 0.69 17.51 29.60
CA ALA A 538 0.77 16.84 30.90
C ALA A 538 2.18 17.02 31.51
N ASP A 539 2.91 15.93 31.73
CA ASP A 539 4.25 15.94 32.34
C ASP A 539 5.37 15.67 31.32
N SER A 540 5.09 15.83 30.02
CA SER A 540 6.04 15.50 28.94
C SER A 540 6.16 16.62 27.90
N LEU A 541 7.31 16.65 27.22
CA LEU A 541 7.51 17.48 26.04
C LEU A 541 7.08 16.73 24.79
N LEU A 542 6.11 17.29 24.06
CA LEU A 542 5.69 16.82 22.75
C LEU A 542 6.15 17.80 21.68
N ALA A 543 6.76 17.27 20.63
CA ALA A 543 7.14 18.07 19.46
C ALA A 543 5.93 18.22 18.52
N SER A 544 5.81 19.39 17.89
CA SER A 544 4.93 19.62 16.75
C SER A 544 5.36 18.79 15.54
N ALA A 545 4.57 18.86 14.45
CA ALA A 545 5.09 18.53 13.12
C ALA A 545 6.37 19.35 12.82
N ARG A 546 7.26 18.79 12.00
CA ARG A 546 8.48 19.45 11.56
C ARG A 546 8.18 20.36 10.37
N THR A 547 8.87 21.48 10.27
CA THR A 547 8.88 22.28 9.04
C THR A 547 9.43 21.49 7.86
N ALA A 548 9.16 21.95 6.63
CA ALA A 548 9.89 21.48 5.45
C ALA A 548 11.41 21.68 5.63
N GLY A 549 12.19 20.78 5.04
CA GLY A 549 13.64 20.77 5.18
C GLY A 549 14.33 21.87 4.38
N VAL A 550 15.35 22.52 4.96
CA VAL A 550 16.22 23.49 4.30
C VAL A 550 17.66 23.00 4.37
N THR A 551 18.33 22.91 3.23
CA THR A 551 19.76 22.53 3.14
C THR A 551 20.60 23.77 2.84
N PRO A 552 21.50 24.19 3.74
CA PRO A 552 22.48 25.24 3.46
C PRO A 552 23.35 24.88 2.25
N GLY A 553 24.06 25.85 1.66
CA GLY A 553 25.08 25.54 0.64
C GLY A 553 24.60 24.93 -0.69
N LYS A 554 23.28 24.85 -0.98
CA LYS A 554 22.78 24.61 -2.35
C LYS A 554 23.19 25.80 -3.23
N SER A 555 24.34 25.70 -3.90
CA SER A 555 24.72 26.68 -4.92
C SER A 555 23.69 26.65 -6.04
N THR A 556 23.16 27.82 -6.40
CA THR A 556 22.42 28.04 -7.66
C THR A 556 23.36 28.07 -8.87
N GLU A 557 24.66 28.05 -8.63
CA GLU A 557 25.71 27.93 -9.63
C GLU A 557 26.10 26.46 -9.77
N ASN A 558 25.49 25.77 -10.73
CA ASN A 558 26.10 24.62 -11.38
C ASN A 558 25.53 24.51 -12.80
N LYS A 559 26.38 24.19 -13.78
CA LYS A 559 25.91 23.82 -15.13
C LYS A 559 25.02 22.59 -14.98
N TRP A 560 23.72 22.77 -15.13
CA TRP A 560 22.74 21.71 -14.88
C TRP A 560 22.84 20.65 -15.99
N PRO A 561 23.06 19.36 -15.64
CA PRO A 561 22.79 18.29 -16.58
C PRO A 561 21.30 18.34 -16.91
N SER A 562 21.00 18.21 -18.20
CA SER A 562 19.68 18.54 -18.73
C SER A 562 18.86 17.31 -19.10
N ALA A 563 19.47 16.12 -18.97
CA ALA A 563 18.88 14.82 -19.21
C ALA A 563 19.64 13.72 -18.43
N LEU A 564 19.03 12.54 -18.30
CA LEU A 564 19.61 11.36 -17.69
C LEU A 564 19.81 10.26 -18.73
N ASN A 565 21.04 9.79 -18.88
CA ASN A 565 21.38 8.65 -19.71
C ASN A 565 21.11 7.37 -18.94
N LEU A 566 20.23 6.51 -19.45
CA LEU A 566 19.88 5.23 -18.87
C LEU A 566 20.30 4.11 -19.83
N ARG A 567 21.02 3.12 -19.31
CA ARG A 567 21.47 1.91 -20.03
C ARG A 567 20.84 0.68 -19.37
N HIS A 568 19.75 0.20 -19.95
CA HIS A 568 18.94 -0.88 -19.38
C HIS A 568 18.61 -0.65 -17.91
N SER A 569 18.22 0.58 -17.56
CA SER A 569 18.01 1.04 -16.19
C SER A 569 16.60 1.57 -16.01
N GLY A 570 16.20 1.84 -14.77
CA GLY A 570 14.91 2.48 -14.48
C GLY A 570 15.00 3.44 -13.30
N LEU A 571 13.87 4.08 -13.01
CA LEU A 571 13.63 4.90 -11.84
C LEU A 571 12.18 4.76 -11.40
N ILE A 572 11.90 5.11 -10.15
CA ILE A 572 10.56 5.04 -9.57
C ILE A 572 10.27 6.37 -8.91
N ILE A 573 9.22 7.04 -9.37
CA ILE A 573 8.68 8.23 -8.75
C ILE A 573 7.73 7.76 -7.64
N PRO A 574 8.07 7.95 -6.36
CA PRO A 574 7.31 7.38 -5.25
C PRO A 574 5.99 8.12 -5.05
N ASP A 575 4.91 7.39 -4.78
CA ASP A 575 3.61 7.92 -4.31
C ASP A 575 2.91 9.00 -5.15
N VAL A 576 3.43 9.35 -6.33
CA VAL A 576 2.84 10.41 -7.20
C VAL A 576 1.40 10.10 -7.64
N PHE A 577 1.04 8.82 -7.68
CA PHE A 577 -0.31 8.33 -7.97
C PHE A 577 -0.85 7.45 -6.84
N ARG A 578 -0.53 7.79 -5.59
CA ARG A 578 -1.11 7.14 -4.39
C ARG A 578 -2.63 7.21 -4.40
N ASN A 579 -3.17 8.38 -4.75
CA ASN A 579 -4.60 8.58 -4.86
C ASN A 579 -5.07 8.36 -6.30
N HIS A 580 -6.35 8.05 -6.45
CA HIS A 580 -7.01 8.07 -7.74
C HIS A 580 -7.17 9.50 -8.25
N CYS A 581 -6.91 9.74 -9.53
CA CYS A 581 -7.09 11.01 -10.20
C CYS A 581 -8.02 10.81 -11.40
N GLU A 582 -9.17 11.46 -11.39
CA GLU A 582 -10.09 11.50 -12.54
C GLU A 582 -9.42 12.11 -13.78
N GLU A 583 -8.46 13.02 -13.56
CA GLU A 583 -7.67 13.63 -14.63
C GLU A 583 -6.17 13.62 -14.30
N ALA A 584 -5.34 13.36 -15.30
CA ALA A 584 -3.90 13.49 -15.17
C ALA A 584 -3.19 13.65 -16.51
N THR A 585 -1.94 14.12 -16.46
CA THR A 585 -1.02 14.08 -17.60
C THR A 585 0.34 13.55 -17.17
N ILE A 586 0.90 12.61 -17.93
CA ILE A 586 2.29 12.16 -17.83
C ILE A 586 2.98 12.62 -19.11
N GLU A 587 3.96 13.52 -19.02
CA GLU A 587 4.75 13.95 -20.18
C GLU A 587 6.25 13.92 -19.91
N TYR A 588 7.05 13.63 -20.94
CA TYR A 588 8.50 13.55 -20.85
C TYR A 588 9.14 13.57 -22.24
N TRP A 589 10.40 13.94 -22.31
CA TRP A 589 11.25 13.75 -23.48
C TRP A 589 12.04 12.46 -23.37
N LEU A 590 12.08 11.66 -24.43
CA LEU A 590 12.88 10.45 -24.54
C LEU A 590 13.65 10.45 -25.86
N ARG A 591 14.95 10.21 -25.80
CA ARG A 591 15.82 9.87 -26.93
C ARG A 591 16.24 8.41 -26.79
N PRO A 592 15.48 7.45 -27.33
CA PRO A 592 15.72 6.03 -27.09
C PRO A 592 16.88 5.53 -27.94
N ARG A 593 17.71 4.64 -27.39
CA ARG A 593 18.74 3.89 -28.14
C ARG A 593 18.25 2.56 -28.66
N SER A 594 17.15 2.06 -28.10
CA SER A 594 16.50 0.85 -28.56
C SER A 594 14.99 0.92 -28.30
N TRP A 595 14.22 0.26 -29.17
CA TRP A 595 12.87 -0.22 -28.88
C TRP A 595 12.80 -1.69 -29.24
N ARG A 596 12.23 -2.45 -28.33
CA ARG A 596 11.88 -3.86 -28.49
C ARG A 596 10.61 -4.06 -27.70
N SER A 597 9.84 -5.08 -28.05
CA SER A 597 8.62 -5.42 -27.32
C SER A 597 8.85 -5.38 -25.81
N TRP A 598 8.04 -4.54 -25.16
CA TRP A 598 7.98 -4.29 -23.72
C TRP A 598 8.98 -3.31 -23.12
N ASN A 599 10.02 -2.85 -23.84
CA ASN A 599 10.98 -1.90 -23.26
C ASN A 599 10.47 -0.44 -23.28
N GLN A 600 11.26 0.49 -22.74
CA GLN A 600 10.85 1.90 -22.57
C GLN A 600 9.57 2.06 -21.72
N SER A 601 9.39 1.17 -20.75
CA SER A 601 8.12 1.08 -20.02
C SER A 601 7.91 2.26 -19.06
N VAL A 602 6.67 2.71 -18.93
CA VAL A 602 6.23 3.66 -17.89
C VAL A 602 4.92 3.16 -17.28
N GLY A 603 4.87 2.99 -15.97
CA GLY A 603 3.70 2.48 -15.26
C GLY A 603 3.89 1.09 -14.62
N PRO A 604 3.12 0.77 -13.58
CA PRO A 604 3.29 -0.44 -12.79
C PRO A 604 2.96 -1.75 -13.53
N GLY A 605 2.32 -1.69 -14.70
CA GLY A 605 1.96 -2.85 -15.50
C GLY A 605 0.46 -2.92 -15.83
N TRP A 606 0.09 -3.93 -16.61
CA TRP A 606 -1.30 -4.17 -17.00
C TRP A 606 -2.24 -4.45 -15.83
N GLY A 607 -3.50 -4.07 -16.00
CA GLY A 607 -4.52 -4.06 -14.95
C GLY A 607 -4.58 -2.73 -14.19
N ARG A 608 -3.54 -1.89 -14.30
CA ARG A 608 -3.44 -0.57 -13.67
C ARG A 608 -3.15 0.51 -14.71
N PHE A 609 -1.93 0.58 -15.22
CA PHE A 609 -1.50 1.50 -16.25
C PHE A 609 -0.13 1.09 -16.78
N LEU A 610 0.05 1.09 -18.10
CA LEU A 610 1.32 0.80 -18.74
C LEU A 610 1.44 1.56 -20.06
N ILE A 611 2.62 2.13 -20.30
CA ILE A 611 3.15 2.58 -21.58
C ILE A 611 4.35 1.69 -21.89
N HIS A 612 4.51 1.20 -23.11
CA HIS A 612 5.75 0.56 -23.57
C HIS A 612 5.94 0.71 -25.07
N ALA A 613 7.18 0.53 -25.53
CA ALA A 613 7.49 0.42 -26.95
C ALA A 613 7.37 -1.03 -27.44
N ASN A 614 7.27 -1.18 -28.76
CA ASN A 614 7.28 -2.46 -29.47
C ASN A 614 8.47 -2.55 -30.44
N ASP A 615 8.77 -3.76 -30.92
CA ASP A 615 9.88 -4.05 -31.84
C ASP A 615 9.75 -3.38 -33.22
N ASP A 616 8.54 -2.98 -33.61
CA ASP A 616 8.25 -2.21 -34.82
C ASP A 616 8.28 -0.67 -34.62
N GLY A 617 8.63 -0.22 -33.41
CA GLY A 617 8.68 1.20 -33.04
C GLY A 617 7.30 1.84 -32.81
N SER A 618 6.23 1.05 -32.69
CA SER A 618 4.95 1.50 -32.14
C SER A 618 5.01 1.66 -30.61
N VAL A 619 4.04 2.40 -30.08
CA VAL A 619 3.83 2.59 -28.64
C VAL A 619 2.48 2.02 -28.27
N THR A 620 2.47 1.24 -27.19
CA THR A 620 1.25 0.76 -26.57
C THR A 620 1.04 1.48 -25.26
N ALA A 621 -0.17 1.99 -25.00
CA ALA A 621 -0.48 2.70 -23.77
C ALA A 621 -1.93 2.50 -23.30
N GLY A 622 -2.14 2.15 -22.02
CA GLY A 622 -3.49 1.95 -21.50
C GLY A 622 -3.53 1.40 -20.08
N TRP A 623 -4.71 0.93 -19.67
CA TRP A 623 -4.92 0.30 -18.37
C TRP A 623 -4.71 -1.23 -18.42
N ASP A 624 -5.17 -1.87 -19.49
CA ASP A 624 -5.15 -3.32 -19.69
C ASP A 624 -5.23 -3.68 -21.17
N THR A 625 -5.33 -4.96 -21.48
CA THR A 625 -5.38 -5.45 -22.86
C THR A 625 -6.60 -4.96 -23.64
N ASP A 626 -7.73 -4.73 -22.99
CA ASP A 626 -8.96 -4.33 -23.68
C ASP A 626 -9.12 -2.80 -23.75
N ASN A 627 -8.36 -2.08 -22.92
CA ASN A 627 -8.42 -0.63 -22.76
C ASN A 627 -7.03 -0.03 -22.96
N ARG A 628 -6.53 -0.11 -24.20
CA ARG A 628 -5.25 0.47 -24.62
C ARG A 628 -5.29 1.05 -26.03
N ILE A 629 -4.37 1.96 -26.28
CA ILE A 629 -3.97 2.48 -27.59
C ILE A 629 -2.79 1.63 -28.06
N ASP A 630 -2.82 1.18 -29.32
CA ASP A 630 -1.69 0.58 -30.03
C ASP A 630 -1.44 1.46 -31.26
N THR A 631 -0.36 2.25 -31.25
CA THR A 631 -0.09 3.16 -32.37
C THR A 631 0.39 2.42 -33.61
N ARG A 632 0.38 3.09 -34.77
CA ARG A 632 1.06 2.58 -35.97
C ARG A 632 2.57 2.35 -35.73
N PRO A 633 3.23 1.46 -36.50
CA PRO A 633 4.68 1.27 -36.48
C PRO A 633 5.46 2.56 -36.75
N GLY A 634 6.70 2.64 -36.23
CA GLY A 634 7.64 3.73 -36.51
C GLY A 634 7.29 5.10 -35.90
N ILE A 635 6.45 5.14 -34.86
CA ILE A 635 6.18 6.37 -34.09
C ILE A 635 7.43 6.85 -33.35
N ILE A 636 8.25 5.91 -32.87
CA ILE A 636 9.51 6.19 -32.18
C ILE A 636 10.70 5.94 -33.13
N LYS A 637 11.73 6.79 -33.04
CA LYS A 637 13.01 6.66 -33.75
C LYS A 637 14.21 6.76 -32.80
N THR A 638 15.33 6.14 -33.17
CA THR A 638 16.47 5.90 -32.29
C THR A 638 17.31 7.13 -32.37
N ASP A 639 17.85 7.52 -31.23
CA ASP A 639 18.74 8.67 -31.13
C ASP A 639 18.06 9.98 -31.57
N VAL A 640 16.72 10.02 -31.58
CA VAL A 640 15.90 11.21 -31.83
C VAL A 640 15.11 11.57 -30.58
N TRP A 641 15.31 12.79 -30.08
CA TRP A 641 14.48 13.34 -29.01
C TRP A 641 13.02 13.40 -29.45
N THR A 642 12.16 12.71 -28.70
CA THR A 642 10.72 12.67 -28.92
C THR A 642 10.02 13.04 -27.62
N HIS A 643 9.09 14.00 -27.69
CA HIS A 643 8.22 14.34 -26.56
C HIS A 643 7.02 13.40 -26.57
N PHE A 644 6.79 12.74 -25.45
CA PHE A 644 5.61 11.92 -25.22
C PHE A 644 4.73 12.60 -24.19
N ALA A 645 3.41 12.60 -24.41
CA ALA A 645 2.46 12.93 -23.37
C ALA A 645 1.25 12.00 -23.43
N ILE A 646 0.82 11.52 -22.27
CA ILE A 646 -0.47 10.84 -22.11
C ILE A 646 -1.35 11.65 -21.21
N THR A 647 -2.58 11.90 -21.65
CA THR A 647 -3.60 12.57 -20.85
C THR A 647 -4.73 11.61 -20.59
N VAL A 648 -5.16 11.52 -19.33
CA VAL A 648 -6.37 10.80 -18.93
C VAL A 648 -7.36 11.85 -18.43
N ALA A 649 -8.58 11.82 -18.96
CA ALA A 649 -9.70 12.64 -18.51
C ALA A 649 -10.94 11.76 -18.38
N LYS A 650 -11.30 11.41 -17.15
CA LYS A 650 -12.33 10.41 -16.83
C LYS A 650 -12.07 9.12 -17.60
N ASP A 651 -12.97 8.72 -18.49
CA ASP A 651 -12.88 7.51 -19.31
C ASP A 651 -12.00 7.66 -20.57
N THR A 652 -11.49 8.85 -20.85
CA THR A 652 -10.80 9.15 -22.11
C THR A 652 -9.29 9.24 -21.92
N LEU A 653 -8.53 8.39 -22.62
CA LEU A 653 -7.07 8.42 -22.71
C LEU A 653 -6.65 8.95 -24.08
N ARG A 654 -5.69 9.87 -24.11
CA ARG A 654 -5.10 10.39 -25.35
C ARG A 654 -3.58 10.31 -25.30
N LEU A 655 -2.98 9.92 -26.41
CA LEU A 655 -1.53 9.87 -26.58
C LEU A 655 -1.10 10.97 -27.55
N TYR A 656 -0.05 11.69 -27.18
CA TYR A 656 0.57 12.75 -27.96
C TYR A 656 2.05 12.44 -28.19
N VAL A 657 2.52 12.73 -29.40
CA VAL A 657 3.92 12.61 -29.79
C VAL A 657 4.34 13.93 -30.44
N ASN A 658 5.38 14.57 -29.89
CA ASN A 658 5.84 15.91 -30.30
C ASN A 658 4.70 16.94 -30.34
N GLY A 659 3.86 16.92 -29.30
CA GLY A 659 2.70 17.81 -29.16
C GLY A 659 1.53 17.53 -30.10
N GLN A 660 1.61 16.52 -30.98
CA GLN A 660 0.52 16.12 -31.88
C GLN A 660 -0.23 14.92 -31.31
N GLN A 661 -1.56 14.98 -31.28
CA GLN A 661 -2.37 13.84 -30.84
C GLN A 661 -2.27 12.72 -31.87
N VAL A 662 -1.76 11.56 -31.47
CA VAL A 662 -1.63 10.40 -32.36
C VAL A 662 -2.82 9.47 -32.28
N ASP A 663 -3.47 9.38 -31.11
CA ASP A 663 -4.64 8.51 -30.92
C ASP A 663 -5.47 8.90 -29.68
N THR A 664 -6.68 8.35 -29.56
CA THR A 664 -7.63 8.52 -28.45
C THR A 664 -8.41 7.23 -28.20
N LEU A 665 -8.49 6.85 -26.94
CA LEU A 665 -9.31 5.74 -26.45
C LEU A 665 -10.37 6.27 -25.48
N ILE A 666 -11.62 5.84 -25.65
CA ILE A 666 -12.69 6.01 -24.67
C ILE A 666 -13.01 4.64 -24.09
N SER A 667 -12.69 4.43 -22.82
CA SER A 667 -12.92 3.16 -22.13
C SER A 667 -14.36 3.03 -21.66
N LYS A 668 -14.90 1.80 -21.66
CA LYS A 668 -16.21 1.49 -21.05
C LYS A 668 -16.11 1.07 -19.58
N GLY A 669 -14.93 0.66 -19.12
CA GLY A 669 -14.74 0.06 -17.78
C GLY A 669 -13.67 0.73 -16.93
N ARG A 670 -12.87 1.65 -17.50
CA ARG A 670 -11.80 2.37 -16.81
C ARG A 670 -12.10 3.86 -16.79
N LYS A 671 -11.83 4.51 -15.67
CA LYS A 671 -11.92 5.95 -15.47
C LYS A 671 -10.74 6.39 -14.63
N GLY A 672 -10.14 7.53 -14.96
CA GLY A 672 -9.02 8.11 -14.25
C GLY A 672 -7.75 7.24 -14.25
N ILE A 673 -6.78 7.65 -13.44
CA ILE A 673 -5.51 6.96 -13.23
C ILE A 673 -5.08 7.14 -11.77
N GLY A 674 -4.45 6.12 -11.19
CA GLY A 674 -3.87 6.17 -9.85
C GLY A 674 -4.48 5.14 -8.91
N GLY A 675 -4.26 5.33 -7.61
CA GLY A 675 -4.55 4.31 -6.60
C GLY A 675 -3.47 3.22 -6.52
N PHE A 676 -2.32 3.40 -7.17
CA PHE A 676 -1.22 2.43 -7.21
C PHE A 676 0.09 2.93 -6.59
N GLY A 677 0.12 4.17 -6.08
CA GLY A 677 1.29 4.73 -5.40
C GLY A 677 2.38 5.13 -6.39
N ASN A 678 3.28 4.19 -6.65
CA ASN A 678 4.54 4.43 -7.34
C ASN A 678 4.37 4.43 -8.87
N LEU A 679 5.02 5.38 -9.55
CA LEU A 679 5.10 5.40 -11.01
C LEU A 679 6.52 4.99 -11.46
N PRO A 680 6.73 3.75 -11.90
CA PRO A 680 8.01 3.31 -12.44
C PRO A 680 8.20 3.78 -13.89
N PHE A 681 9.44 4.16 -14.21
CA PHE A 681 10.00 4.35 -15.53
C PHE A 681 11.05 3.26 -15.70
N GLY A 682 10.75 2.21 -16.46
CA GLY A 682 11.48 0.95 -16.45
C GLY A 682 11.02 0.04 -15.31
N ASN A 683 9.87 -0.62 -15.47
CA ASN A 683 9.22 -1.42 -14.41
C ASN A 683 9.90 -2.77 -14.10
N SER A 684 10.83 -3.21 -14.94
CA SER A 684 11.55 -4.49 -14.84
C SER A 684 12.80 -4.47 -15.71
N HIS A 685 13.64 -5.50 -15.65
CA HIS A 685 14.75 -5.68 -16.60
C HIS A 685 14.27 -5.74 -18.07
N GLN A 686 13.12 -6.36 -18.32
CA GLN A 686 12.53 -6.42 -19.64
C GLN A 686 11.98 -5.05 -20.06
N GLY A 687 11.32 -4.36 -19.13
CA GLY A 687 10.74 -3.03 -19.31
C GLY A 687 11.72 -1.86 -19.26
N ALA A 688 13.00 -2.13 -19.03
CA ALA A 688 14.01 -1.13 -18.73
C ALA A 688 14.10 -0.03 -19.80
N LEU A 689 14.44 1.18 -19.36
CA LEU A 689 14.76 2.28 -20.24
C LEU A 689 16.17 2.13 -20.80
N ASP A 690 16.30 2.40 -22.09
CA ASP A 690 17.59 2.48 -22.79
C ASP A 690 17.59 3.69 -23.71
N GLY A 691 18.10 4.81 -23.21
CA GLY A 691 18.03 6.10 -23.89
C GLY A 691 18.40 7.26 -22.97
N ASP A 692 18.18 8.48 -23.44
CA ASP A 692 18.28 9.69 -22.63
C ASP A 692 16.87 10.19 -22.30
N LEU A 693 16.64 10.56 -21.04
CA LEU A 693 15.34 10.95 -20.49
C LEU A 693 15.42 12.36 -19.92
N ALA A 694 14.46 13.21 -20.24
CA ALA A 694 14.46 14.61 -19.77
C ALA A 694 13.04 15.11 -19.49
N GLU A 695 12.93 16.12 -18.63
CA GLU A 695 11.71 16.90 -18.41
C GLU A 695 10.47 16.06 -18.11
N ILE A 696 10.58 15.06 -17.22
CA ILE A 696 9.38 14.36 -16.75
C ILE A 696 8.52 15.35 -15.99
N ARG A 697 7.26 15.51 -16.40
CA ARG A 697 6.25 16.30 -15.70
C ARG A 697 5.00 15.45 -15.50
N ILE A 698 4.53 15.41 -14.27
CA ILE A 698 3.28 14.73 -13.90
C ILE A 698 2.30 15.80 -13.45
N TRP A 699 1.09 15.81 -14.00
CA TRP A 699 0.07 16.80 -13.71
C TRP A 699 -1.20 16.15 -13.18
N LYS A 700 -1.88 16.83 -12.25
CA LYS A 700 -3.23 16.49 -11.75
C LYS A 700 -4.36 17.02 -12.65
N LYS A 701 -4.06 17.30 -13.93
CA LYS A 701 -4.97 17.85 -14.93
C LYS A 701 -4.72 17.14 -16.25
N ALA A 702 -5.77 16.89 -17.04
CA ALA A 702 -5.63 16.54 -18.43
C ALA A 702 -5.25 17.79 -19.26
N ARG A 703 -3.99 17.89 -19.66
CA ARG A 703 -3.46 19.03 -20.44
C ARG A 703 -4.04 18.98 -21.86
N THR A 704 -4.37 20.13 -22.42
CA THR A 704 -4.82 20.24 -23.81
C THR A 704 -3.64 20.11 -24.79
N ALA A 705 -3.91 19.77 -26.06
CA ALA A 705 -2.88 19.73 -27.10
C ALA A 705 -2.11 21.05 -27.22
N LYS A 706 -2.82 22.18 -27.16
CA LYS A 706 -2.25 23.54 -27.19
C LYS A 706 -1.31 23.77 -26.00
N GLU A 707 -1.78 23.44 -24.80
CA GLU A 707 -1.00 23.53 -23.56
C GLU A 707 0.29 22.69 -23.57
N LEU A 708 0.29 21.53 -24.24
CA LEU A 708 1.46 20.68 -24.42
C LEU A 708 2.43 21.29 -25.45
N GLN A 709 1.92 21.70 -26.62
CA GLN A 709 2.72 22.33 -27.67
C GLN A 709 3.41 23.62 -27.19
N GLU A 710 2.69 24.44 -26.42
CA GLU A 710 3.18 25.70 -25.87
C GLU A 710 4.25 25.51 -24.80
N MET A 711 4.35 24.34 -24.15
CA MET A 711 5.25 24.13 -22.99
C MET A 711 6.29 23.04 -23.17
N MET A 712 6.20 22.17 -24.17
CA MET A 712 7.15 21.04 -24.34
C MET A 712 8.59 21.51 -24.56
N HIS A 713 8.79 22.71 -25.13
CA HIS A 713 10.10 23.34 -25.36
C HIS A 713 10.47 24.39 -24.32
N HIS A 714 9.74 24.49 -23.22
CA HIS A 714 10.01 25.49 -22.17
C HIS A 714 10.22 24.81 -20.82
N ARG A 715 11.02 25.42 -19.95
CA ARG A 715 11.25 24.94 -18.58
C ARG A 715 10.48 25.80 -17.58
N PHE A 716 10.11 25.20 -16.46
CA PHE A 716 9.55 25.93 -15.33
C PHE A 716 10.68 26.26 -14.36
N GLU A 717 10.84 27.54 -14.05
CA GLU A 717 11.67 28.00 -12.95
C GLU A 717 10.96 27.81 -11.62
N ALA A 718 11.73 27.74 -10.52
CA ALA A 718 11.26 27.19 -9.24
C ALA A 718 9.94 27.81 -8.76
N ALA A 719 9.81 29.13 -8.80
CA ALA A 719 8.58 29.79 -8.38
C ALA A 719 7.45 29.73 -9.41
N GLY A 720 7.77 29.50 -10.68
CA GLY A 720 6.81 29.33 -11.77
C GLY A 720 6.19 27.93 -11.86
N ILE A 721 6.65 26.96 -11.05
CA ILE A 721 6.06 25.62 -10.99
C ILE A 721 4.65 25.71 -10.39
N PRO A 722 3.59 25.34 -11.13
CA PRO A 722 2.22 25.42 -10.64
C PRO A 722 1.86 24.25 -9.71
N GLU A 723 0.97 24.47 -8.74
CA GLU A 723 0.48 23.43 -7.81
C GLU A 723 -0.17 22.22 -8.50
N SER A 724 -0.69 22.39 -9.72
CA SER A 724 -1.27 21.29 -10.50
C SER A 724 -0.22 20.32 -11.05
N MET A 725 1.07 20.66 -10.98
CA MET A 725 2.19 19.79 -11.32
C MET A 725 2.60 18.99 -10.08
N LEU A 726 2.33 17.69 -10.12
CA LEU A 726 2.60 16.76 -9.02
C LEU A 726 4.09 16.45 -8.89
N ALA A 727 4.82 16.32 -10.00
CA ALA A 727 6.26 16.05 -9.97
C ALA A 727 6.94 16.63 -11.22
N TYR A 728 8.19 17.08 -11.09
CA TYR A 728 8.96 17.67 -12.17
C TYR A 728 10.46 17.38 -12.10
N PHE A 729 11.00 16.71 -13.12
CA PHE A 729 12.41 16.31 -13.17
C PHE A 729 13.17 17.04 -14.28
N LYS A 730 14.04 17.98 -13.89
CA LYS A 730 14.82 18.85 -14.80
C LYS A 730 16.21 18.34 -15.19
N GLY A 731 16.64 17.21 -14.61
CA GLY A 731 17.97 16.63 -14.83
C GLY A 731 18.93 16.60 -13.63
N HIS A 732 18.52 17.05 -12.44
CA HIS A 732 19.42 17.16 -11.26
C HIS A 732 19.49 15.89 -10.42
N LEU A 733 20.69 15.32 -10.24
CA LEU A 733 20.92 14.29 -9.22
C LEU A 733 21.14 14.91 -7.84
N GLU A 734 20.46 14.35 -6.84
CA GLU A 734 20.65 14.69 -5.44
C GLU A 734 21.23 13.49 -4.69
N LYS A 735 22.24 13.74 -3.84
CA LYS A 735 22.79 12.76 -2.91
C LYS A 735 22.26 13.05 -1.51
N SER A 736 21.47 12.12 -0.99
CA SER A 736 20.87 12.20 0.35
C SER A 736 21.08 10.84 1.03
N GLU A 737 21.62 10.86 2.25
CA GLU A 737 21.88 9.65 3.06
C GLU A 737 22.71 8.57 2.31
N GLY A 738 23.69 9.02 1.51
CA GLY A 738 24.54 8.11 0.72
C GLY A 738 23.87 7.47 -0.50
N LYS A 739 22.60 7.79 -0.80
CA LYS A 739 21.88 7.31 -1.99
C LYS A 739 21.68 8.43 -3.00
N GLU A 740 21.89 8.10 -4.27
CA GLU A 740 21.57 8.99 -5.39
C GLU A 740 20.09 8.90 -5.75
N LYS A 741 19.46 10.05 -5.94
CA LYS A 741 18.06 10.20 -6.35
C LYS A 741 17.99 11.20 -7.50
N TRP A 742 17.00 11.07 -8.38
CA TRP A 742 16.69 12.14 -9.32
C TRP A 742 15.79 13.15 -8.64
N ALA A 743 16.21 14.41 -8.56
CA ALA A 743 15.52 15.41 -7.78
C ALA A 743 14.24 15.88 -8.46
N ASP A 744 13.16 15.90 -7.69
CA ASP A 744 11.90 16.51 -8.07
C ASP A 744 11.94 18.00 -7.71
N ALA A 745 11.75 18.87 -8.70
CA ALA A 745 11.75 20.32 -8.55
C ALA A 745 10.51 20.84 -7.79
N THR A 746 9.45 20.04 -7.65
CA THR A 746 8.34 20.35 -6.72
C THR A 746 8.72 20.07 -5.26
N GLY A 747 9.77 19.27 -5.02
CA GLY A 747 10.20 18.80 -3.71
C GLY A 747 9.38 17.65 -3.13
N ALA A 748 8.37 17.14 -3.84
CA ALA A 748 7.43 16.16 -3.29
C ALA A 748 7.81 14.70 -3.54
N HIS A 749 8.33 14.35 -4.73
CA HIS A 749 8.47 12.96 -5.16
C HIS A 749 9.85 12.62 -5.76
N HIS A 750 10.94 12.90 -5.04
CA HIS A 750 12.30 12.54 -5.50
C HIS A 750 12.38 11.06 -5.96
N ALA A 751 12.80 10.85 -7.21
CA ALA A 751 12.77 9.52 -7.82
C ALA A 751 13.96 8.67 -7.38
N ARG A 752 13.69 7.42 -7.01
CA ARG A 752 14.71 6.42 -6.66
C ARG A 752 15.10 5.64 -7.90
N PHE A 753 16.39 5.38 -8.09
CA PHE A 753 16.86 4.56 -9.20
C PHE A 753 16.57 3.08 -8.96
N ALA A 754 16.35 2.34 -10.06
CA ALA A 754 16.30 0.90 -10.03
C ALA A 754 17.67 0.32 -9.59
N SER A 755 17.65 -0.88 -9.02
CA SER A 755 18.87 -1.63 -8.64
C SER A 755 19.61 -2.20 -9.85
N PHE A 756 19.02 -2.12 -11.05
CA PHE A 756 19.56 -2.66 -12.28
C PHE A 756 19.95 -1.56 -13.29
N GLY A 757 20.82 -1.92 -14.23
CA GLY A 757 21.27 -1.06 -15.29
C GLY A 757 22.36 -0.07 -14.88
N ARG A 758 22.72 0.83 -15.78
CA ARG A 758 23.65 1.94 -15.53
C ARG A 758 22.99 3.27 -15.84
N ARG A 759 23.42 4.31 -15.13
CA ARG A 759 22.95 5.68 -15.32
C ARG A 759 24.12 6.65 -15.29
N THR A 760 24.07 7.67 -16.13
CA THR A 760 25.01 8.80 -16.11
C THR A 760 24.26 10.10 -16.44
N GLU A 761 24.71 11.22 -15.89
CA GLU A 761 24.20 12.52 -16.30
C GLU A 761 24.62 12.84 -17.74
N THR A 762 23.78 13.56 -18.48
CA THR A 762 24.12 14.05 -19.82
C THR A 762 23.76 15.53 -19.98
N PHE A 763 24.55 16.19 -20.83
CA PHE A 763 24.46 17.63 -21.13
C PHE A 763 23.92 17.90 -22.53
N GLU A 764 23.31 16.90 -23.19
CA GLU A 764 22.66 17.03 -24.50
C GLU A 764 21.13 17.07 -24.38
N PRO A 765 20.51 18.20 -24.00
CA PRO A 765 19.06 18.29 -23.88
C PRO A 765 18.32 18.26 -25.22
N PRO A 766 16.99 18.05 -25.19
CA PRO A 766 16.14 18.52 -26.27
C PRO A 766 16.22 20.05 -26.41
N VAL A 767 15.85 20.58 -27.57
CA VAL A 767 15.92 22.03 -27.82
C VAL A 767 14.90 22.76 -26.95
N PHE A 768 15.39 23.71 -26.14
CA PHE A 768 14.55 24.59 -25.31
C PHE A 768 14.59 26.02 -25.80
N SER A 769 13.47 26.72 -25.64
CA SER A 769 13.28 28.14 -25.95
C SER A 769 13.11 28.95 -24.67
N PRO A 770 13.69 30.16 -24.58
CA PRO A 770 13.49 31.05 -23.44
C PRO A 770 12.02 31.52 -23.40
N LEU A 771 11.47 31.60 -22.19
CA LEU A 771 10.15 32.19 -21.94
C LEU A 771 10.27 33.72 -21.87
N LYS A 772 9.37 34.46 -22.52
CA LYS A 772 9.46 35.93 -22.65
C LYS A 772 8.55 36.74 -21.72
N ALA A 773 7.43 36.17 -21.25
CA ALA A 773 6.47 36.90 -20.42
C ALA A 773 6.62 36.51 -18.94
N ALA A 774 6.80 37.49 -18.06
CA ALA A 774 6.74 37.33 -16.61
C ALA A 774 5.43 37.97 -16.10
N SER A 775 4.65 37.22 -15.34
CA SER A 775 3.45 37.72 -14.68
C SER A 775 3.24 37.00 -13.37
N VAL A 776 2.74 37.71 -12.36
CA VAL A 776 2.42 37.15 -11.06
C VAL A 776 1.09 37.73 -10.59
N ARG A 777 0.27 36.91 -9.95
CA ARG A 777 -0.94 37.33 -9.24
C ARG A 777 -1.01 36.65 -7.88
N ILE A 778 -1.53 37.37 -6.89
CA ILE A 778 -1.79 36.86 -5.55
C ILE A 778 -3.29 36.58 -5.44
N GLU A 779 -3.65 35.47 -4.83
CA GLU A 779 -5.01 35.09 -4.50
C GLU A 779 -5.09 34.79 -3.00
N ALA A 780 -6.03 35.45 -2.32
CA ALA A 780 -6.33 35.18 -0.92
C ALA A 780 -7.23 33.94 -0.78
N PRO A 781 -7.18 33.22 0.36
CA PRO A 781 -8.12 32.14 0.64
C PRO A 781 -9.58 32.59 0.51
N ALA A 782 -10.44 31.73 -0.03
CA ALA A 782 -11.88 32.00 -0.12
C ALA A 782 -12.58 31.92 1.25
N ALA A 783 -12.00 31.19 2.21
CA ALA A 783 -12.50 31.07 3.56
C ALA A 783 -12.23 32.34 4.38
N ALA A 784 -13.09 32.59 5.38
CA ALA A 784 -12.87 33.68 6.34
C ALA A 784 -11.53 33.49 7.06
N LEU A 785 -10.76 34.57 7.17
CA LEU A 785 -9.52 34.61 7.93
C LEU A 785 -9.83 35.09 9.35
N HIS A 786 -9.26 34.41 10.34
CA HIS A 786 -9.45 34.76 11.76
C HIS A 786 -8.15 35.28 12.36
N ALA A 787 -8.25 36.34 13.16
CA ALA A 787 -7.10 36.89 13.88
C ALA A 787 -6.44 35.81 14.75
N GLY A 788 -5.11 35.79 14.73
CA GLY A 788 -4.29 34.80 15.44
C GLY A 788 -4.21 33.43 14.76
N GLN A 789 -4.96 33.18 13.67
CA GLN A 789 -4.83 31.95 12.88
C GLN A 789 -3.87 32.14 11.71
N SER A 790 -3.11 31.11 11.42
CA SER A 790 -2.19 31.11 10.28
C SER A 790 -2.90 30.79 8.97
N PHE A 791 -2.51 31.46 7.89
CA PHE A 791 -2.99 31.20 6.54
C PHE A 791 -1.90 31.41 5.49
N ARG A 792 -2.15 30.99 4.25
CA ARG A 792 -1.23 31.19 3.11
C ARG A 792 -1.92 31.95 2.00
N LEU A 793 -1.15 32.78 1.31
CA LEU A 793 -1.58 33.41 0.06
C LEU A 793 -1.07 32.56 -1.10
N LYS A 794 -1.89 32.44 -2.15
CA LYS A 794 -1.53 31.69 -3.35
C LYS A 794 -0.94 32.63 -4.39
N ALA A 795 0.31 32.41 -4.76
CA ALA A 795 0.93 33.11 -5.87
C ALA A 795 0.83 32.26 -7.15
N HIS A 796 0.24 32.81 -8.20
CA HIS A 796 0.30 32.22 -9.54
C HIS A 796 1.35 32.98 -10.33
N ALA A 797 2.52 32.37 -10.45
CA ALA A 797 3.65 32.90 -11.21
C ALA A 797 3.71 32.24 -12.59
N SER A 798 4.09 33.01 -13.61
CA SER A 798 4.41 32.45 -14.92
C SER A 798 5.65 31.54 -14.84
N PRO A 799 5.78 30.55 -15.73
CA PRO A 799 6.86 29.55 -15.67
C PRO A 799 8.29 30.11 -15.72
N SER A 800 8.48 31.37 -16.13
CA SER A 800 9.77 32.07 -16.20
C SER A 800 10.28 32.61 -14.86
N ILE A 801 9.46 32.62 -13.80
CA ILE A 801 9.80 33.28 -12.52
C ILE A 801 10.61 32.30 -11.64
N ALA A 802 11.84 32.70 -11.28
CA ALA A 802 12.74 31.89 -10.46
C ALA A 802 12.48 32.00 -8.96
N SER A 803 12.10 33.19 -8.47
CA SER A 803 11.88 33.43 -7.04
C SER A 803 10.77 34.45 -6.83
N LEU A 804 10.06 34.31 -5.72
CA LEU A 804 9.08 35.26 -5.20
C LEU A 804 9.58 35.82 -3.88
N ARG A 805 9.28 37.10 -3.58
CA ARG A 805 9.69 37.75 -2.32
C ARG A 805 8.50 38.44 -1.69
N TRP A 806 8.25 38.14 -0.43
CA TRP A 806 7.08 38.64 0.28
C TRP A 806 7.46 39.69 1.32
N ASP A 807 6.68 40.76 1.38
CA ASP A 807 6.73 41.79 2.42
C ASP A 807 5.35 41.93 3.06
N ALA A 808 5.29 41.63 4.36
CA ALA A 808 4.12 41.80 5.22
C ALA A 808 4.61 42.10 6.65
N PRO A 809 5.04 43.34 6.94
CA PRO A 809 5.69 43.70 8.20
C PRO A 809 4.86 43.38 9.44
N GLU A 810 3.53 43.54 9.37
CA GLU A 810 2.61 43.28 10.47
C GLU A 810 2.42 41.77 10.76
N ALA A 811 2.81 40.90 9.82
CA ALA A 811 2.94 39.45 10.02
C ALA A 811 4.39 39.03 10.37
N GLY A 812 5.31 39.97 10.57
CA GLY A 812 6.71 39.69 10.85
C GLY A 812 7.50 39.16 9.64
N ILE A 813 7.07 39.53 8.42
CA ILE A 813 7.67 39.08 7.15
C ILE A 813 8.26 40.29 6.41
N GLN A 814 9.55 40.22 6.07
CA GLN A 814 10.25 41.25 5.32
C GLN A 814 11.22 40.62 4.31
N GLY A 815 11.03 40.89 3.02
CA GLY A 815 11.86 40.38 1.92
C GLY A 815 11.97 38.86 1.85
N LEU A 816 10.98 38.12 2.34
CA LEU A 816 11.04 36.67 2.54
C LEU A 816 10.93 35.95 1.19
N ALA A 817 12.02 35.29 0.80
CA ALA A 817 12.09 34.53 -0.46
C ALA A 817 11.58 33.10 -0.28
N LEU A 818 10.26 32.93 -0.24
CA LEU A 818 9.60 31.62 -0.19
C LEU A 818 8.47 31.54 -1.22
N GLN A 819 8.24 30.34 -1.78
CA GLN A 819 7.18 30.12 -2.76
C GLN A 819 5.78 30.25 -2.15
N SER A 820 5.60 29.78 -0.90
CA SER A 820 4.32 29.81 -0.19
C SER A 820 4.56 30.06 1.31
N PRO A 821 4.77 31.32 1.73
CA PRO A 821 4.89 31.66 3.14
C PRO A 821 3.54 31.60 3.86
N GLU A 822 3.62 31.41 5.16
CA GLU A 822 2.52 31.39 6.10
C GLU A 822 2.48 32.71 6.88
N PHE A 823 1.31 33.34 6.90
CA PHE A 823 1.03 34.64 7.49
C PHE A 823 0.21 34.46 8.76
N ILE A 824 0.50 35.25 9.78
CA ILE A 824 -0.28 35.32 11.03
C ILE A 824 -0.46 36.79 11.37
N TYR A 825 -1.71 37.24 11.44
CA TYR A 825 -2.06 38.57 11.95
C TYR A 825 -2.77 38.41 13.30
N GLU A 826 -2.15 38.89 14.37
CA GLU A 826 -2.62 38.71 15.76
C GLU A 826 -3.92 39.48 16.09
N LYS A 827 -4.32 40.43 15.23
CA LYS A 827 -5.49 41.28 15.43
C LYS A 827 -6.34 41.31 14.17
N GLU A 828 -7.62 41.62 14.34
CA GLU A 828 -8.50 41.94 13.22
C GLU A 828 -8.12 43.29 12.60
N GLY A 829 -8.25 43.42 11.28
CA GLY A 829 -7.95 44.65 10.56
C GLY A 829 -7.64 44.43 9.08
N ASP A 830 -7.38 45.54 8.39
CA ASP A 830 -6.92 45.56 7.00
C ASP A 830 -5.40 45.63 6.95
N TYR A 831 -4.78 44.70 6.24
CA TYR A 831 -3.32 44.57 6.14
C TYR A 831 -2.86 44.58 4.69
N GLN A 832 -1.70 45.18 4.43
CA GLN A 832 -1.09 45.16 3.11
C GLN A 832 -0.07 44.03 3.00
N VAL A 833 -0.13 43.31 1.88
CA VAL A 833 0.88 42.30 1.51
C VAL A 833 1.41 42.63 0.12
N ARG A 834 2.73 42.60 -0.03
CA ARG A 834 3.42 42.80 -1.30
C ARG A 834 4.17 41.53 -1.69
N LEU A 835 4.13 41.22 -2.99
CA LEU A 835 4.85 40.13 -3.66
C LEU A 835 5.77 40.67 -4.75
#